data_AF-A0A3N5XXD2-F1
#
_entry.id   AF-A0A3N5XXD2-F1
#
_cell.length_a   1.000
_cell.length_b   1.000
_cell.length_c   1.000
_cell.angle_alpha   90.00
_cell.angle_beta   90.00
_cell.angle_gamma   90.00
#
_symmetry.space_group_name_H-M   'P 1'
#
loop_
_entity.id
_entity.type
_entity.pdbx_description
1 polymer ?
#
loop_
_entity_poly.entity_id
_entity_poly.type
_entity_poly.pdbx_seq_one_letter_code
_entity_poly.pdbx_strand_id
1 'polypeptide(L)'
;MKRLRRAFVLAPSLLLLSASTIVSAQAVPETWELVVCGWDEVFILEFSAGRDSRKVWSWRADQPSGLPEAFGELFKTTDECEPVDNGRKVLITSSGGAVALVDRQQNRVLFYGRAANAHSADLLPGGRIAVAASVDPQGRGDRLVIFDRSGSDQPLWTEALPSGHGVVWDEERKLLWALADADLRVFSLRDWDTAIPKLRRVAVIALPENGGHDLQPVTGSPLLSVTTTNHSWLFDRDARTFVLHPKLGDRRHVKSISKHPVTGQTVSVQADEPNWWTQCLRFLYPDQTLCTPGEHYYKARWNIPAARPVDEVGDGLLLFQAKEAEQLRDRIQDHDPALQVLVGTIRKQAETARKEGPWSVTFRRPPGLQLSPNDFYSEGPYWWPDPQNPTGPHIRRDGERNPDRFTANDDDLASMSRAVFRLGLAAYLLDDRESARRASEVLRVWFITRATRMNTNLEYGQAIKGVTTGRGIGIIDTVPLIWAVQGLHFLEASGQWPPSDAAAVRDWFREYLRWLTTSGKGIDEKMNGNNHSTWWSAQVAAYSLFVGDVPTFETTCRFFEDYLVPHQIRPDGSCPLEEARTRSLSYSAMNLNGFALLCRMAEIRGRDLWHFSAPTGAGVLDAVRYLYPYIKAPGTWRKQQITKFDPGSVYFYALAGLATGNSEYLRGFESLTGTPDDPALLTLRLLLTCGASRP
;
A
#
# COMPACT_ATOMS: atom_id res chain seq x y z
N MET A 1 16.81 71.59 -54.15
CA MET A 1 18.16 71.09 -53.76
C MET A 1 18.00 70.15 -52.56
N LYS A 2 18.54 68.92 -52.69
CA LYS A 2 18.89 67.89 -51.66
C LYS A 2 17.90 67.70 -50.47
N ARG A 3 16.95 66.75 -50.55
CA ARG A 3 16.99 65.34 -50.06
C ARG A 3 17.53 65.16 -48.62
N LEU A 4 16.71 64.64 -47.70
CA LEU A 4 16.99 63.40 -46.93
C LEU A 4 15.81 62.94 -46.02
N ARG A 5 15.22 61.81 -46.43
CA ARG A 5 14.68 60.65 -45.69
C ARG A 5 14.06 60.85 -44.28
N ARG A 6 12.74 60.58 -44.18
CA ARG A 6 12.11 59.91 -43.02
C ARG A 6 11.45 58.61 -43.51
N ALA A 7 11.85 57.48 -42.94
CA ALA A 7 11.25 56.18 -43.19
C ALA A 7 10.05 55.98 -42.26
N PHE A 8 8.91 55.63 -42.84
CA PHE A 8 7.77 55.03 -42.15
C PHE A 8 8.08 53.56 -41.86
N VAL A 9 7.90 53.12 -40.62
CA VAL A 9 7.87 51.70 -40.27
C VAL A 9 6.42 51.25 -40.32
N LEU A 10 6.09 50.46 -41.35
CA LEU A 10 4.88 49.66 -41.46
C LEU A 10 5.05 48.39 -40.62
N ALA A 11 4.04 48.09 -39.79
CA ALA A 11 3.92 46.83 -39.07
C ALA A 11 3.68 45.67 -40.06
N PRO A 12 4.34 44.51 -39.92
CA PRO A 12 3.93 43.31 -40.62
C PRO A 12 2.98 42.49 -39.74
N SER A 13 1.76 42.31 -40.24
CA SER A 13 0.81 41.30 -39.79
C SER A 13 1.42 39.91 -40.00
N LEU A 14 1.75 39.20 -38.92
CA LEU A 14 2.09 37.78 -39.00
C LEU A 14 0.80 36.95 -38.94
N LEU A 15 0.54 36.23 -40.03
CA LEU A 15 -0.41 35.11 -40.08
C LEU A 15 0.03 34.05 -39.06
N LEU A 16 -0.83 33.81 -38.07
CA LEU A 16 -0.81 32.62 -37.23
C LEU A 16 -1.29 31.42 -38.07
N LEU A 17 -0.36 30.66 -38.66
CA LEU A 17 -0.65 29.29 -39.05
C LEU A 17 -0.66 28.44 -37.78
N SER A 18 -1.87 28.09 -37.34
CA SER A 18 -2.13 27.05 -36.34
C SER A 18 -1.67 25.70 -36.88
N ALA A 19 -0.43 25.31 -36.56
CA ALA A 19 0.00 23.93 -36.66
C ALA A 19 -0.52 23.19 -35.42
N SER A 20 -1.77 22.72 -35.49
CA SER A 20 -2.33 21.76 -34.54
C SER A 20 -1.57 20.45 -34.67
N THR A 21 -0.44 20.33 -33.99
CA THR A 21 0.09 19.01 -33.62
C THR A 21 -0.74 18.55 -32.45
N ILE A 22 -1.76 17.73 -32.77
CA ILE A 22 -2.49 16.96 -31.78
C ILE A 22 -1.47 15.98 -31.18
N VAL A 23 -0.80 16.40 -30.11
CA VAL A 23 -0.27 15.45 -29.15
C VAL A 23 -1.49 14.88 -28.48
N SER A 24 -1.94 13.72 -28.97
CA SER A 24 -2.83 12.86 -28.24
C SER A 24 -2.12 12.52 -26.94
N ALA A 25 -2.43 13.24 -25.88
CA ALA A 25 -2.19 12.76 -24.53
C ALA A 25 -2.98 11.46 -24.45
N GLN A 26 -2.29 10.32 -24.53
CA GLN A 26 -2.87 9.07 -24.08
C GLN A 26 -3.07 9.23 -22.58
N ALA A 27 -4.23 9.78 -22.20
CA ALA A 27 -4.83 9.47 -20.92
C ALA A 27 -4.88 7.95 -20.86
N VAL A 28 -4.13 7.34 -19.95
CA VAL A 28 -4.39 5.94 -19.59
C VAL A 28 -5.85 5.94 -19.12
N PRO A 29 -6.78 5.27 -19.81
CA PRO A 29 -8.15 5.25 -19.36
C PRO A 29 -8.13 4.57 -17.99
N GLU A 30 -8.67 5.20 -16.95
CA GLU A 30 -9.05 4.45 -15.76
C GLU A 30 -10.05 3.40 -16.24
N THR A 31 -9.64 2.13 -16.27
CA THR A 31 -10.52 1.02 -16.61
C THR A 31 -11.07 0.40 -15.34
N TRP A 32 -12.36 0.12 -15.36
CA TRP A 32 -13.11 -0.31 -14.20
C TRP A 32 -13.66 -1.69 -14.50
N GLU A 33 -13.39 -2.66 -13.64
CA GLU A 33 -13.83 -4.03 -13.85
C GLU A 33 -15.09 -4.31 -13.03
N LEU A 34 -16.09 -4.89 -13.67
CA LEU A 34 -17.30 -5.39 -13.03
C LEU A 34 -17.39 -6.89 -13.26
N VAL A 35 -17.36 -7.67 -12.19
CA VAL A 35 -17.62 -9.11 -12.23
C VAL A 35 -19.12 -9.33 -12.20
N VAL A 36 -19.62 -10.19 -13.08
CA VAL A 36 -21.04 -10.48 -13.23
C VAL A 36 -21.29 -11.98 -13.32
N CYS A 37 -22.41 -12.43 -12.77
CA CYS A 37 -22.85 -13.82 -12.79
C CYS A 37 -24.38 -13.93 -12.90
N GLY A 38 -24.88 -15.14 -13.13
CA GLY A 38 -26.31 -15.45 -13.14
C GLY A 38 -26.64 -16.79 -13.80
N TRP A 39 -26.04 -17.09 -14.95
CA TRP A 39 -26.22 -18.36 -15.66
C TRP A 39 -24.98 -19.26 -15.48
N ASP A 40 -24.55 -19.96 -16.53
CA ASP A 40 -23.42 -20.89 -16.50
C ASP A 40 -22.04 -20.24 -16.77
N GLU A 41 -22.00 -18.91 -16.87
CA GLU A 41 -20.78 -18.12 -17.06
C GLU A 41 -20.66 -17.03 -16.00
N VAL A 42 -19.46 -16.91 -15.41
CA VAL A 42 -19.03 -15.73 -14.67
C VAL A 42 -18.03 -14.98 -15.53
N PHE A 43 -18.19 -13.67 -15.68
CA PHE A 43 -17.31 -12.89 -16.54
C PHE A 43 -17.08 -11.48 -16.04
N ILE A 44 -16.09 -10.81 -16.63
CA ILE A 44 -15.73 -9.43 -16.27
C ILE A 44 -15.97 -8.51 -17.45
N LEU A 45 -16.72 -7.45 -17.18
CA LEU A 45 -16.87 -6.30 -18.06
C LEU A 45 -15.88 -5.22 -17.64
N GLU A 46 -14.98 -4.85 -18.55
CA GLU A 46 -14.10 -3.69 -18.38
C GLU A 46 -14.76 -2.47 -19.03
N PHE A 47 -14.89 -1.38 -18.28
CA PHE A 47 -15.38 -0.09 -18.76
C PHE A 47 -14.21 0.84 -19.05
N SER A 48 -14.20 1.49 -20.21
CA SER A 48 -13.24 2.54 -20.56
C SER A 48 -13.87 3.94 -20.45
N ALA A 49 -13.04 4.98 -20.34
CA ALA A 49 -13.44 6.39 -20.27
C ALA A 49 -14.20 6.82 -21.54
N GLY A 50 -15.48 6.45 -21.62
CA GLY A 50 -16.31 6.54 -22.83
C GLY A 50 -17.62 5.75 -22.80
N ARG A 51 -17.86 4.89 -21.78
CA ARG A 51 -19.11 4.10 -21.56
C ARG A 51 -19.25 2.83 -22.40
N ASP A 52 -18.25 2.46 -23.17
CA ASP A 52 -18.19 1.14 -23.81
C ASP A 52 -17.62 0.10 -22.83
N SER A 53 -18.33 -1.02 -22.72
CA SER A 53 -17.91 -2.18 -21.93
C SER A 53 -17.44 -3.30 -22.83
N ARG A 54 -16.35 -3.98 -22.47
CA ARG A 54 -15.90 -5.21 -23.16
C ARG A 54 -15.72 -6.36 -22.18
N LYS A 55 -16.06 -7.58 -22.59
CA LYS A 55 -15.78 -8.81 -21.83
C LYS A 55 -14.27 -9.07 -21.89
N VAL A 56 -13.57 -9.04 -20.74
CA VAL A 56 -12.09 -9.20 -20.66
C VAL A 56 -11.65 -10.51 -20.03
N TRP A 57 -12.55 -11.19 -19.32
CA TRP A 57 -12.30 -12.48 -18.70
C TRP A 57 -13.62 -13.23 -18.57
N SER A 58 -13.59 -14.55 -18.67
CA SER A 58 -14.72 -15.39 -18.29
C SER A 58 -14.28 -16.77 -17.80
N TRP A 59 -15.17 -17.37 -17.02
CA TRP A 59 -15.04 -18.72 -16.49
C TRP A 59 -16.37 -19.46 -16.60
N ARG A 60 -16.29 -20.70 -17.05
CA ARG A 60 -17.39 -21.67 -17.07
C ARG A 60 -16.89 -22.98 -16.52
N ALA A 61 -17.77 -23.74 -15.87
CA ALA A 61 -17.38 -25.00 -15.25
C ALA A 61 -17.09 -26.13 -16.27
N ASP A 62 -17.50 -25.98 -17.53
CA ASP A 62 -17.19 -26.88 -18.63
C ASP A 62 -15.80 -26.63 -19.26
N GLN A 63 -15.11 -25.56 -18.86
CA GLN A 63 -13.77 -25.23 -19.35
C GLN A 63 -12.70 -25.95 -18.52
N PRO A 64 -11.53 -26.30 -19.13
CA PRO A 64 -10.39 -26.86 -18.41
C PRO A 64 -9.87 -25.88 -17.35
N SER A 65 -10.26 -26.10 -16.09
CA SER A 65 -9.93 -25.22 -14.96
C SER A 65 -9.38 -25.99 -13.75
N GLY A 66 -9.30 -27.33 -13.82
CA GLY A 66 -8.97 -28.18 -12.67
C GLY A 66 -10.14 -28.44 -11.73
N LEU A 67 -11.35 -27.99 -12.07
CA LEU A 67 -12.58 -28.42 -11.40
C LEU A 67 -12.85 -29.90 -11.68
N PRO A 68 -13.19 -30.73 -10.67
CA PRO A 68 -13.57 -32.11 -10.92
C PRO A 68 -14.87 -32.21 -11.73
N GLU A 69 -14.96 -33.20 -12.62
CA GLU A 69 -16.11 -33.41 -13.52
C GLU A 69 -17.45 -33.46 -12.76
N ALA A 70 -17.47 -34.05 -11.57
CA ALA A 70 -18.65 -34.15 -10.70
C ALA A 70 -19.18 -32.80 -10.17
N PHE A 71 -18.48 -31.69 -10.41
CA PHE A 71 -18.91 -30.34 -10.07
C PHE A 71 -19.40 -29.53 -11.27
N GLY A 72 -19.10 -29.94 -12.51
CA GLY A 72 -19.41 -29.16 -13.71
C GLY A 72 -20.90 -28.79 -13.81
N GLU A 73 -21.77 -29.78 -13.63
CA GLU A 73 -23.23 -29.63 -13.67
C GLU A 73 -23.80 -28.74 -12.54
N LEU A 74 -23.04 -28.55 -11.46
CA LEU A 74 -23.49 -27.78 -10.30
C LEU A 74 -23.34 -26.28 -10.48
N PHE A 75 -22.70 -25.80 -11.55
CA PHE A 75 -22.44 -24.38 -11.83
C PHE A 75 -23.23 -23.85 -13.04
N LYS A 76 -24.36 -24.49 -13.39
CA LYS A 76 -25.22 -24.05 -14.51
C LYS A 76 -25.98 -22.74 -14.24
N THR A 77 -26.10 -22.35 -12.98
CA THR A 77 -26.80 -21.14 -12.52
C THR A 77 -26.00 -20.51 -11.40
N THR A 78 -25.17 -19.52 -11.71
CA THR A 78 -24.23 -18.89 -10.76
C THR A 78 -24.89 -17.76 -10.00
N ASP A 79 -24.70 -17.70 -8.68
CA ASP A 79 -25.49 -16.84 -7.78
C ASP A 79 -24.65 -15.80 -7.05
N GLU A 80 -23.33 -15.96 -7.02
CA GLU A 80 -22.37 -14.99 -6.48
C GLU A 80 -21.09 -15.00 -7.30
N CYS A 81 -20.42 -13.85 -7.37
CA CYS A 81 -19.13 -13.67 -8.04
C CYS A 81 -18.23 -12.70 -7.28
N GLU A 82 -18.07 -12.94 -5.97
CA GLU A 82 -17.36 -12.04 -5.08
C GLU A 82 -15.86 -11.97 -5.44
N PRO A 83 -15.35 -10.79 -5.82
CA PRO A 83 -13.93 -10.61 -6.06
C PRO A 83 -13.18 -10.64 -4.73
N VAL A 84 -12.16 -11.49 -4.64
CA VAL A 84 -11.34 -11.66 -3.43
C VAL A 84 -9.85 -11.60 -3.75
N ASP A 85 -9.00 -11.54 -2.72
CA ASP A 85 -7.54 -11.42 -2.84
C ASP A 85 -7.13 -10.26 -3.76
N ASN A 86 -7.72 -9.07 -3.50
CA ASN A 86 -7.58 -7.85 -4.30
C ASN A 86 -8.06 -8.00 -5.75
N GLY A 87 -9.11 -8.80 -5.95
CA GLY A 87 -9.68 -9.03 -7.26
C GLY A 87 -8.90 -10.01 -8.12
N ARG A 88 -7.81 -10.61 -7.64
CA ARG A 88 -7.05 -11.63 -8.39
C ARG A 88 -7.82 -12.95 -8.51
N LYS A 89 -8.73 -13.19 -7.57
CA LYS A 89 -9.55 -14.40 -7.50
C LYS A 89 -11.02 -14.04 -7.39
N VAL A 90 -11.89 -15.00 -7.71
CA VAL A 90 -13.33 -14.85 -7.60
C VAL A 90 -13.90 -16.04 -6.82
N LEU A 91 -14.66 -15.76 -5.77
CA LEU A 91 -15.53 -16.74 -5.13
C LEU A 91 -16.83 -16.81 -5.92
N ILE A 92 -17.14 -18.00 -6.43
CA ILE A 92 -18.31 -18.27 -7.24
C ILE A 92 -19.20 -19.24 -6.49
N THR A 93 -20.46 -18.88 -6.24
CA THR A 93 -21.47 -19.82 -5.74
C THR A 93 -22.47 -20.16 -6.83
N SER A 94 -23.16 -21.28 -6.66
CA SER A 94 -24.23 -21.69 -7.55
C SER A 94 -25.37 -22.36 -6.79
N SER A 95 -26.57 -21.98 -7.17
CA SER A 95 -27.84 -22.61 -6.80
C SER A 95 -27.92 -24.08 -7.21
N GLY A 96 -27.11 -24.49 -8.20
CA GLY A 96 -26.88 -25.90 -8.54
C GLY A 96 -26.21 -26.72 -7.43
N GLY A 97 -25.64 -26.06 -6.41
CA GLY A 97 -25.24 -26.68 -5.16
C GLY A 97 -23.73 -26.70 -4.89
N ALA A 98 -22.99 -25.68 -5.35
CA ALA A 98 -21.55 -25.62 -5.23
C ALA A 98 -20.99 -24.22 -4.95
N VAL A 99 -19.76 -24.19 -4.44
CA VAL A 99 -18.88 -23.03 -4.33
C VAL A 99 -17.52 -23.35 -4.93
N ALA A 100 -16.88 -22.37 -5.57
CA ALA A 100 -15.51 -22.48 -6.08
C ALA A 100 -14.74 -21.17 -5.86
N LEU A 101 -13.43 -21.29 -5.63
CA LEU A 101 -12.49 -20.17 -5.66
C LEU A 101 -11.65 -20.30 -6.94
N VAL A 102 -11.74 -19.31 -7.83
CA VAL A 102 -11.09 -19.33 -9.13
C VAL A 102 -9.99 -18.27 -9.19
N ASP A 103 -8.78 -18.67 -9.55
CA ASP A 103 -7.70 -17.77 -9.93
C ASP A 103 -7.93 -17.24 -11.34
N ARG A 104 -8.07 -15.92 -11.48
CA ARG A 104 -8.39 -15.30 -12.78
C ARG A 104 -7.23 -15.39 -13.77
N GLN A 105 -6.00 -15.24 -13.28
CA GLN A 105 -4.82 -15.17 -14.14
C GLN A 105 -4.55 -16.52 -14.81
N GLN A 106 -4.73 -17.60 -14.06
CA GLN A 106 -4.52 -18.97 -14.54
C GLN A 106 -5.81 -19.63 -15.04
N ASN A 107 -6.96 -18.98 -14.83
CA ASN A 107 -8.31 -19.53 -15.01
C ASN A 107 -8.48 -20.90 -14.33
N ARG A 108 -7.92 -21.02 -13.11
CA ARG A 108 -7.78 -22.29 -12.39
C ARG A 108 -8.59 -22.29 -11.11
N VAL A 109 -9.32 -23.36 -10.86
CA VAL A 109 -10.00 -23.62 -9.58
C VAL A 109 -8.97 -23.99 -8.52
N LEU A 110 -8.91 -23.19 -7.46
CA LEU A 110 -8.02 -23.40 -6.31
C LEU A 110 -8.73 -24.14 -5.17
N PHE A 111 -10.04 -23.96 -5.04
CA PHE A 111 -10.88 -24.61 -4.04
C PHE A 111 -12.27 -24.86 -4.64
N TYR A 112 -12.93 -25.92 -4.20
CA TYR A 112 -14.34 -26.21 -4.51
C TYR A 112 -15.02 -26.90 -3.32
N GLY A 113 -16.34 -26.82 -3.22
CA GLY A 113 -17.10 -27.53 -2.20
C GLY A 113 -18.60 -27.57 -2.45
N ARG A 114 -19.29 -28.59 -1.91
CA ARG A 114 -20.74 -28.75 -2.04
C ARG A 114 -21.48 -27.96 -0.96
N ALA A 115 -22.31 -27.03 -1.42
CA ALA A 115 -23.23 -26.26 -0.59
C ALA A 115 -24.55 -26.12 -1.37
N ALA A 116 -25.58 -26.86 -0.96
CA ALA A 116 -26.83 -26.92 -1.71
C ALA A 116 -27.49 -25.55 -1.81
N ASN A 117 -27.94 -25.17 -3.00
CA ASN A 117 -28.52 -23.86 -3.27
C ASN A 117 -27.68 -22.67 -2.75
N ALA A 118 -26.36 -22.67 -2.99
CA ALA A 118 -25.45 -21.64 -2.49
C ALA A 118 -25.65 -20.30 -3.22
N HIS A 119 -25.81 -19.22 -2.45
CA HIS A 119 -26.20 -17.90 -2.97
C HIS A 119 -25.23 -16.77 -2.63
N SER A 120 -24.35 -16.97 -1.67
CA SER A 120 -23.32 -15.99 -1.30
C SER A 120 -22.17 -16.70 -0.60
N ALA A 121 -20.95 -16.20 -0.80
CA ALA A 121 -19.78 -16.66 -0.10
C ALA A 121 -18.82 -15.51 0.15
N ASP A 122 -18.02 -15.62 1.21
CA ASP A 122 -16.97 -14.66 1.52
C ASP A 122 -15.75 -15.36 2.15
N LEU A 123 -14.58 -14.74 2.04
CA LEU A 123 -13.37 -15.18 2.71
C LEU A 123 -13.35 -14.73 4.16
N LEU A 124 -12.88 -15.62 5.02
CA LEU A 124 -12.66 -15.37 6.43
C LEU A 124 -11.16 -15.52 6.77
N PRO A 125 -10.71 -14.98 7.92
CA PRO A 125 -9.34 -15.14 8.39
C PRO A 125 -8.88 -16.61 8.41
N GLY A 126 -7.58 -16.83 8.21
CA GLY A 126 -7.01 -18.18 8.18
C GLY A 126 -7.35 -19.00 6.93
N GLY A 127 -7.81 -18.34 5.85
CA GLY A 127 -8.10 -19.02 4.58
C GLY A 127 -9.40 -19.84 4.60
N ARG A 128 -10.33 -19.52 5.50
CA ARG A 128 -11.64 -20.19 5.54
C ARG A 128 -12.62 -19.51 4.59
N ILE A 129 -13.63 -20.24 4.16
CA ILE A 129 -14.70 -19.74 3.28
C ILE A 129 -16.03 -19.96 3.97
N ALA A 130 -16.84 -18.90 4.11
CA ALA A 130 -18.22 -19.03 4.53
C ALA A 130 -19.13 -19.04 3.32
N VAL A 131 -20.17 -19.88 3.35
CA VAL A 131 -21.15 -20.01 2.27
C VAL A 131 -22.55 -19.98 2.85
N ALA A 132 -23.37 -19.04 2.39
CA ALA A 132 -24.80 -19.00 2.67
C ALA A 132 -25.55 -19.87 1.65
N ALA A 133 -26.23 -20.90 2.15
CA ALA A 133 -27.04 -21.83 1.37
C ALA A 133 -28.52 -21.63 1.67
N SER A 134 -29.29 -21.36 0.61
CA SER A 134 -30.74 -21.14 0.66
C SER A 134 -31.51 -22.46 0.63
N VAL A 135 -32.84 -22.39 0.54
CA VAL A 135 -33.73 -23.55 0.59
C VAL A 135 -33.46 -24.49 -0.59
N ASP A 136 -33.21 -25.76 -0.31
CA ASP A 136 -33.04 -26.82 -1.31
C ASP A 136 -34.18 -27.85 -1.14
N PRO A 137 -34.82 -28.34 -2.23
CA PRO A 137 -35.94 -29.29 -2.14
C PRO A 137 -35.62 -30.59 -1.39
N GLN A 138 -34.34 -30.96 -1.27
CA GLN A 138 -33.89 -32.17 -0.60
C GLN A 138 -33.51 -31.90 0.88
N GLY A 139 -33.77 -30.69 1.40
CA GLY A 139 -33.48 -30.32 2.79
C GLY A 139 -31.98 -30.17 3.10
N ARG A 140 -31.13 -30.08 2.08
CA ARG A 140 -29.67 -29.90 2.23
C ARG A 140 -29.24 -28.44 2.32
N GLY A 141 -30.18 -27.52 2.13
CA GLY A 141 -30.01 -26.08 2.19
C GLY A 141 -30.23 -25.51 3.60
N ASP A 142 -30.64 -24.24 3.69
CA ASP A 142 -30.95 -23.51 4.92
C ASP A 142 -29.82 -23.51 5.96
N ARG A 143 -28.59 -23.28 5.49
CA ARG A 143 -27.41 -23.34 6.34
C ARG A 143 -26.31 -22.37 5.95
N LEU A 144 -25.55 -21.97 6.96
CA LEU A 144 -24.23 -21.39 6.82
C LEU A 144 -23.22 -22.54 6.86
N VAL A 145 -22.36 -22.64 5.86
CA VAL A 145 -21.31 -23.68 5.77
C VAL A 145 -19.93 -23.03 5.82
N ILE A 146 -19.01 -23.59 6.60
CA ILE A 146 -17.61 -23.16 6.66
C ILE A 146 -16.72 -24.23 6.05
N PHE A 147 -15.82 -23.82 5.15
CA PHE A 147 -14.80 -24.66 4.54
C PHE A 147 -13.39 -24.14 4.85
N ASP A 148 -12.39 -24.99 4.63
CA ASP A 148 -10.99 -24.57 4.52
C ASP A 148 -10.60 -24.52 3.03
N ARG A 149 -9.97 -23.43 2.58
CA ARG A 149 -9.46 -23.36 1.20
C ARG A 149 -8.37 -24.41 0.91
N SER A 150 -7.70 -24.93 1.93
CA SER A 150 -6.68 -25.98 1.77
C SER A 150 -7.28 -27.38 1.58
N GLY A 151 -8.59 -27.56 1.78
CA GLY A 151 -9.27 -28.84 1.71
C GLY A 151 -10.61 -28.73 0.99
N SER A 152 -10.61 -28.98 -0.32
CA SER A 152 -11.83 -28.96 -1.12
C SER A 152 -12.85 -30.02 -0.66
N ASP A 153 -14.13 -29.65 -0.74
CA ASP A 153 -15.31 -30.49 -0.48
C ASP A 153 -15.36 -31.13 0.92
N GLN A 154 -14.76 -30.47 1.91
CA GLN A 154 -14.79 -30.89 3.31
C GLN A 154 -15.36 -29.76 4.19
N PRO A 155 -16.68 -29.76 4.48
CA PRO A 155 -17.25 -28.77 5.37
C PRO A 155 -16.73 -28.99 6.80
N LEU A 156 -16.18 -27.93 7.39
CA LEU A 156 -15.64 -27.93 8.74
C LEU A 156 -16.71 -27.71 9.79
N TRP A 157 -17.70 -26.89 9.45
CA TRP A 157 -18.73 -26.45 10.37
C TRP A 157 -19.99 -26.02 9.63
N THR A 158 -21.15 -26.20 10.27
CA THR A 158 -22.43 -25.74 9.74
C THR A 158 -23.34 -25.20 10.85
N GLU A 159 -24.23 -24.28 10.49
CA GLU A 159 -25.28 -23.74 11.36
C GLU A 159 -26.52 -23.43 10.54
N ALA A 160 -27.70 -23.52 11.16
CA ALA A 160 -28.94 -23.15 10.51
C ALA A 160 -28.91 -21.68 10.05
N LEU A 161 -29.27 -21.44 8.80
CA LEU A 161 -29.45 -20.12 8.21
C LEU A 161 -30.63 -20.19 7.24
N PRO A 162 -31.87 -20.01 7.74
CA PRO A 162 -33.07 -20.14 6.90
C PRO A 162 -33.03 -19.18 5.72
N SER A 163 -33.16 -19.68 4.50
CA SER A 163 -33.08 -18.91 3.26
C SER A 163 -31.82 -18.04 3.22
N GLY A 164 -30.64 -18.62 3.43
CA GLY A 164 -29.37 -17.89 3.42
C GLY A 164 -29.03 -17.30 2.05
N HIS A 165 -28.95 -15.97 1.95
CA HIS A 165 -28.72 -15.25 0.67
C HIS A 165 -27.53 -14.28 0.68
N GLY A 166 -26.93 -14.03 1.85
CA GLY A 166 -25.81 -13.10 1.98
C GLY A 166 -24.88 -13.50 3.11
N VAL A 167 -23.57 -13.38 2.90
CA VAL A 167 -22.57 -13.51 3.95
C VAL A 167 -21.44 -12.52 3.70
N VAL A 168 -21.02 -11.82 4.75
CA VAL A 168 -19.99 -10.77 4.70
C VAL A 168 -19.12 -10.85 5.95
N TRP A 169 -17.81 -10.93 5.76
CA TRP A 169 -16.83 -10.77 6.82
C TRP A 169 -16.53 -9.27 7.06
N ASP A 170 -16.72 -8.84 8.30
CA ASP A 170 -16.37 -7.50 8.76
C ASP A 170 -15.03 -7.55 9.48
N GLU A 171 -13.99 -7.17 8.76
CA GLU A 171 -12.62 -7.16 9.25
C GLU A 171 -12.38 -6.18 10.40
N GLU A 172 -13.03 -5.01 10.36
CA GLU A 172 -12.90 -3.97 11.38
C GLU A 172 -13.50 -4.43 12.71
N ARG A 173 -14.69 -5.06 12.66
CA ARG A 173 -15.40 -5.53 13.86
C ARG A 173 -15.03 -6.96 14.24
N LYS A 174 -14.30 -7.68 13.38
CA LYS A 174 -13.98 -9.12 13.50
C LYS A 174 -15.25 -9.97 13.67
N LEU A 175 -16.27 -9.68 12.87
CA LEU A 175 -17.58 -10.33 12.92
C LEU A 175 -18.01 -10.81 11.53
N LEU A 176 -18.63 -11.99 11.47
CA LEU A 176 -19.33 -12.47 10.28
C LEU A 176 -20.80 -12.07 10.33
N TRP A 177 -21.29 -11.44 9.27
CA TRP A 177 -22.69 -11.08 9.09
C TRP A 177 -23.30 -12.03 8.06
N ALA A 178 -24.43 -12.66 8.40
CA ALA A 178 -25.13 -13.58 7.51
C ALA A 178 -26.61 -13.19 7.39
N LEU A 179 -27.09 -13.03 6.15
CA LEU A 179 -28.46 -12.67 5.81
C LEU A 179 -29.30 -13.92 5.60
N ALA A 180 -30.32 -14.06 6.44
CA ALA A 180 -31.39 -15.05 6.35
C ALA A 180 -32.67 -14.44 5.75
N ASP A 181 -33.76 -15.21 5.71
CA ASP A 181 -35.07 -14.73 5.23
C ASP A 181 -35.56 -13.48 5.97
N ALA A 182 -35.53 -13.52 7.31
CA ALA A 182 -36.18 -12.53 8.18
C ALA A 182 -35.20 -11.83 9.13
N ASP A 183 -33.92 -12.21 9.15
CA ASP A 183 -32.93 -11.67 10.07
C ASP A 183 -31.50 -11.58 9.50
N LEU A 184 -30.71 -10.67 10.06
CA LEU A 184 -29.25 -10.68 10.00
C LEU A 184 -28.71 -11.38 11.26
N ARG A 185 -27.90 -12.40 11.06
CA ARG A 185 -27.18 -13.11 12.13
C ARG A 185 -25.74 -12.63 12.18
N VAL A 186 -25.27 -12.36 13.39
CA VAL A 186 -23.91 -11.87 13.62
C VAL A 186 -23.15 -12.92 14.41
N PHE A 187 -21.96 -13.26 13.95
CA PHE A 187 -21.13 -14.29 14.56
C PHE A 187 -19.73 -13.76 14.87
N SER A 188 -19.22 -14.12 16.06
CA SER A 188 -17.80 -14.01 16.38
C SER A 188 -17.10 -15.34 16.10
N LEU A 189 -15.85 -15.30 15.66
CA LEU A 189 -15.02 -16.49 15.49
C LEU A 189 -14.71 -17.13 16.85
N ARG A 190 -14.69 -18.47 16.92
CA ARG A 190 -14.34 -19.24 18.12
C ARG A 190 -13.51 -20.46 17.72
N ASP A 191 -12.47 -20.76 18.48
CA ASP A 191 -11.56 -21.89 18.24
C ASP A 191 -11.02 -21.88 16.78
N TRP A 192 -10.85 -20.67 16.21
CA TRP A 192 -10.74 -20.46 14.76
C TRP A 192 -9.45 -21.01 14.14
N ASP A 193 -8.35 -20.89 14.87
CA ASP A 193 -7.02 -21.39 14.48
C ASP A 193 -6.85 -22.89 14.74
N THR A 194 -7.92 -23.60 15.07
CA THR A 194 -7.90 -25.05 15.32
C THR A 194 -8.43 -25.84 14.11
N ALA A 195 -8.26 -27.15 14.14
CA ALA A 195 -8.84 -28.04 13.13
C ALA A 195 -10.39 -28.07 13.15
N ILE A 196 -11.03 -27.56 14.22
CA ILE A 196 -12.48 -27.61 14.42
C ILE A 196 -13.00 -26.18 14.72
N PRO A 197 -12.93 -25.26 13.74
CA PRO A 197 -13.39 -23.90 13.95
C PRO A 197 -14.89 -23.85 14.21
N LYS A 198 -15.32 -22.84 14.96
CA LYS A 198 -16.72 -22.61 15.27
C LYS A 198 -17.07 -21.14 15.10
N LEU A 199 -18.32 -20.89 14.74
CA LEU A 199 -18.91 -19.57 14.88
C LEU A 199 -19.76 -19.55 16.14
N ARG A 200 -19.63 -18.46 16.91
CA ARG A 200 -20.53 -18.16 18.04
C ARG A 200 -21.45 -17.04 17.62
N ARG A 201 -22.75 -17.31 17.55
CA ARG A 201 -23.77 -16.27 17.29
C ARG A 201 -23.78 -15.27 18.45
N VAL A 202 -23.58 -13.99 18.14
CA VAL A 202 -23.53 -12.88 19.11
C VAL A 202 -24.72 -11.93 18.98
N ALA A 203 -25.41 -11.91 17.83
CA ALA A 203 -26.65 -11.17 17.67
C ALA A 203 -27.54 -11.78 16.57
N VAL A 204 -28.83 -11.47 16.66
CA VAL A 204 -29.84 -11.66 15.62
C VAL A 204 -30.61 -10.36 15.52
N ILE A 205 -30.71 -9.80 14.33
CA ILE A 205 -31.30 -8.49 14.07
C ILE A 205 -32.40 -8.70 13.04
N ALA A 206 -33.65 -8.43 13.42
CA ALA A 206 -34.78 -8.57 12.51
C ALA A 206 -34.63 -7.63 11.30
N LEU A 207 -34.92 -8.14 10.10
CA LEU A 207 -35.05 -7.32 8.92
C LEU A 207 -36.36 -6.52 8.99
N PRO A 208 -36.44 -5.34 8.35
CA PRO A 208 -37.70 -4.60 8.24
C PRO A 208 -38.80 -5.36 7.49
N GLU A 209 -38.41 -6.29 6.60
CA GLU A 209 -39.29 -7.22 5.90
C GLU A 209 -38.54 -8.50 5.52
N ASN A 210 -39.29 -9.55 5.17
CA ASN A 210 -38.72 -10.85 4.80
C ASN A 210 -38.13 -10.87 3.38
N GLY A 211 -37.50 -11.99 3.05
CA GLY A 211 -36.91 -12.29 1.77
C GLY A 211 -35.64 -11.51 1.53
N GLY A 212 -34.67 -11.58 2.46
CA GLY A 212 -33.31 -11.12 2.22
C GLY A 212 -32.71 -11.74 0.95
N HIS A 213 -32.04 -10.95 0.12
CA HIS A 213 -31.58 -11.36 -1.22
C HIS A 213 -30.11 -10.99 -1.51
N ASP A 214 -29.62 -9.88 -0.96
CA ASP A 214 -28.23 -9.47 -1.11
C ASP A 214 -27.73 -8.77 0.15
N LEU A 215 -26.45 -8.95 0.45
CA LEU A 215 -25.74 -8.32 1.54
C LEU A 215 -24.35 -7.90 1.04
N GLN A 216 -24.11 -6.59 0.89
CA GLN A 216 -22.83 -6.08 0.40
C GLN A 216 -22.32 -4.91 1.26
N PRO A 217 -21.03 -4.84 1.59
CA PRO A 217 -20.43 -3.67 2.23
C PRO A 217 -20.59 -2.40 1.40
N VAL A 218 -20.83 -1.27 2.07
CA VAL A 218 -20.58 0.06 1.52
C VAL A 218 -19.19 0.50 1.99
N THR A 219 -18.17 0.21 1.18
CA THR A 219 -16.76 0.42 1.50
C THR A 219 -16.47 1.83 2.02
N GLY A 220 -15.68 1.92 3.10
CA GLY A 220 -15.34 3.20 3.76
C GLY A 220 -16.42 3.76 4.68
N SER A 221 -17.45 2.97 5.01
CA SER A 221 -18.54 3.37 5.92
C SER A 221 -18.99 2.20 6.81
N PRO A 222 -19.73 2.43 7.91
CA PRO A 222 -20.31 1.37 8.72
C PRO A 222 -21.51 0.67 8.06
N LEU A 223 -21.90 1.06 6.84
CA LEU A 223 -23.13 0.60 6.21
C LEU A 223 -22.94 -0.72 5.43
N LEU A 224 -23.99 -1.54 5.41
CA LEU A 224 -24.21 -2.63 4.46
C LEU A 224 -25.41 -2.27 3.59
N SER A 225 -25.31 -2.49 2.27
CA SER A 225 -26.47 -2.56 1.39
C SER A 225 -27.16 -3.89 1.63
N VAL A 226 -28.46 -3.85 1.93
CA VAL A 226 -29.28 -5.05 2.15
C VAL A 226 -30.49 -4.98 1.22
N THR A 227 -30.69 -6.00 0.38
CA THR A 227 -31.92 -6.08 -0.42
C THR A 227 -32.86 -7.12 0.17
N THR A 228 -34.14 -6.78 0.15
CA THR A 228 -35.25 -7.66 0.52
C THR A 228 -36.22 -7.81 -0.66
N THR A 229 -37.33 -8.52 -0.49
CA THR A 229 -38.25 -8.80 -1.61
C THR A 229 -38.80 -7.52 -2.25
N ASN A 230 -39.20 -6.54 -1.44
CA ASN A 230 -39.86 -5.33 -1.92
C ASN A 230 -38.99 -4.08 -1.86
N HIS A 231 -37.94 -4.08 -1.02
CA HIS A 231 -37.16 -2.88 -0.74
C HIS A 231 -35.65 -3.10 -0.76
N SER A 232 -34.92 -2.00 -0.84
CA SER A 232 -33.47 -1.95 -0.61
C SER A 232 -33.15 -1.03 0.55
N TRP A 233 -32.24 -1.45 1.42
CA TRP A 233 -31.92 -0.80 2.68
C TRP A 233 -30.42 -0.49 2.78
N LEU A 234 -30.10 0.51 3.59
CA LEU A 234 -28.79 0.69 4.18
C LEU A 234 -28.90 0.30 5.65
N PHE A 235 -28.12 -0.71 6.05
CA PHE A 235 -28.02 -1.18 7.43
C PHE A 235 -26.74 -0.65 8.06
N ASP A 236 -26.86 0.12 9.14
CA ASP A 236 -25.71 0.58 9.92
C ASP A 236 -25.29 -0.49 10.93
N ARG A 237 -24.07 -1.00 10.80
CA ARG A 237 -23.53 -2.07 11.66
C ARG A 237 -23.28 -1.64 13.10
N ASP A 238 -22.99 -0.37 13.32
CA ASP A 238 -22.69 0.19 14.65
C ASP A 238 -23.98 0.54 15.38
N ALA A 239 -24.87 1.28 14.71
CA ALA A 239 -26.15 1.67 15.26
C ALA A 239 -27.17 0.51 15.26
N ARG A 240 -26.95 -0.51 14.42
CA ARG A 240 -27.85 -1.66 14.19
C ARG A 240 -29.23 -1.23 13.72
N THR A 241 -29.29 -0.25 12.84
CA THR A 241 -30.54 0.32 12.31
C THR A 241 -30.60 0.23 10.81
N PHE A 242 -31.80 0.00 10.28
CA PHE A 242 -32.08 0.06 8.85
C PHE A 242 -32.65 1.43 8.47
N VAL A 243 -32.21 1.95 7.34
CA VAL A 243 -32.85 3.06 6.63
C VAL A 243 -33.07 2.67 5.18
N LEU A 244 -34.15 3.16 4.55
CA LEU A 244 -34.38 2.89 3.13
C LEU A 244 -33.24 3.46 2.28
N HIS A 245 -32.82 2.72 1.26
CA HIS A 245 -31.80 3.19 0.33
C HIS A 245 -32.35 4.41 -0.44
N PRO A 246 -31.66 5.56 -0.45
CA PRO A 246 -32.23 6.84 -0.91
C PRO A 246 -32.66 6.89 -2.38
N LYS A 247 -32.16 5.96 -3.20
CA LYS A 247 -32.49 5.86 -4.65
C LYS A 247 -33.08 4.53 -5.09
N LEU A 248 -32.96 3.50 -4.25
CA LEU A 248 -33.33 2.11 -4.60
C LEU A 248 -34.37 1.56 -3.61
N GLY A 249 -34.75 2.34 -2.60
CA GLY A 249 -35.61 1.91 -1.50
C GLY A 249 -36.90 1.26 -1.95
N ASP A 250 -37.59 1.86 -2.93
CA ASP A 250 -38.89 1.38 -3.41
C ASP A 250 -38.78 0.39 -4.59
N ARG A 251 -37.57 -0.08 -4.93
CA ARG A 251 -37.39 -1.04 -6.03
C ARG A 251 -37.53 -2.46 -5.50
N ARG A 252 -38.55 -3.16 -6.03
CA ARG A 252 -38.81 -4.59 -5.77
C ARG A 252 -37.86 -5.48 -6.57
N HIS A 253 -37.57 -6.66 -6.03
CA HIS A 253 -36.78 -7.72 -6.70
C HIS A 253 -35.37 -7.31 -7.12
N VAL A 254 -34.70 -6.47 -6.31
CA VAL A 254 -33.28 -6.15 -6.48
C VAL A 254 -32.44 -7.33 -5.98
N LYS A 255 -31.72 -7.97 -6.91
CA LYS A 255 -30.89 -9.17 -6.69
C LYS A 255 -29.47 -8.86 -6.27
N SER A 256 -28.96 -7.68 -6.62
CA SER A 256 -27.71 -7.19 -6.05
C SER A 256 -27.57 -5.68 -6.06
N ILE A 257 -26.79 -5.17 -5.11
CA ILE A 257 -26.30 -3.78 -5.08
C ILE A 257 -24.80 -3.81 -4.77
N SER A 258 -24.00 -3.14 -5.59
CA SER A 258 -22.56 -2.96 -5.36
C SER A 258 -22.18 -1.51 -5.64
N LYS A 259 -21.43 -0.87 -4.73
CA LYS A 259 -21.01 0.53 -4.85
C LYS A 259 -19.49 0.61 -4.98
N HIS A 260 -19.02 1.30 -6.01
CA HIS A 260 -17.59 1.52 -6.18
C HIS A 260 -17.09 2.56 -5.16
N PRO A 261 -16.01 2.30 -4.40
CA PRO A 261 -15.56 3.18 -3.34
C PRO A 261 -14.98 4.51 -3.83
N VAL A 262 -14.37 4.51 -5.02
CA VAL A 262 -13.69 5.71 -5.56
C VAL A 262 -14.67 6.66 -6.26
N THR A 263 -15.37 6.26 -7.33
CA THR A 263 -16.35 7.17 -7.98
C THR A 263 -17.66 7.30 -7.22
N GLY A 264 -17.96 6.35 -6.34
CA GLY A 264 -19.30 6.24 -5.76
C GLY A 264 -20.36 5.69 -6.72
N GLN A 265 -19.99 5.23 -7.93
CA GLN A 265 -20.94 4.65 -8.87
C GLN A 265 -21.53 3.36 -8.30
N THR A 266 -22.85 3.27 -8.24
CA THR A 266 -23.56 2.10 -7.73
C THR A 266 -24.11 1.30 -8.91
N VAL A 267 -23.80 0.02 -8.99
CA VAL A 267 -24.48 -0.92 -9.88
C VAL A 267 -25.55 -1.67 -9.08
N SER A 268 -26.68 -1.93 -9.73
CA SER A 268 -27.77 -2.75 -9.21
C SER A 268 -28.28 -3.70 -10.29
N VAL A 269 -28.60 -4.92 -9.87
CA VAL A 269 -29.28 -5.92 -10.71
C VAL A 269 -30.69 -6.07 -10.17
N GLN A 270 -31.68 -5.77 -11.00
CA GLN A 270 -33.11 -5.91 -10.67
C GLN A 270 -33.70 -6.92 -11.66
N ALA A 271 -34.29 -7.99 -11.14
CA ALA A 271 -34.84 -9.06 -11.97
C ALA A 271 -36.04 -8.58 -12.80
N ASP A 272 -36.16 -9.06 -14.04
CA ASP A 272 -37.29 -8.76 -14.92
C ASP A 272 -38.35 -9.87 -14.78
N GLU A 273 -39.34 -9.63 -13.92
CA GLU A 273 -40.42 -10.60 -13.65
C GLU A 273 -41.06 -11.15 -14.95
N PRO A 274 -41.33 -12.47 -15.03
CA PRO A 274 -41.26 -13.48 -13.96
C PRO A 274 -39.87 -14.10 -13.77
N ASN A 275 -38.85 -13.62 -14.47
CA ASN A 275 -37.50 -14.18 -14.36
C ASN A 275 -36.86 -13.76 -13.04
N TRP A 276 -35.94 -14.61 -12.56
CA TRP A 276 -35.11 -14.30 -11.39
C TRP A 276 -33.84 -13.50 -11.76
N TRP A 277 -33.62 -13.22 -13.04
CA TRP A 277 -32.48 -12.50 -13.63
C TRP A 277 -32.97 -11.33 -14.52
N THR A 278 -32.03 -10.55 -15.06
CA THR A 278 -32.29 -9.48 -16.04
C THR A 278 -31.22 -9.47 -17.14
N GLN A 279 -31.53 -8.94 -18.32
CA GLN A 279 -30.51 -8.67 -19.34
C GLN A 279 -29.84 -7.31 -19.15
N CYS A 280 -30.21 -6.55 -18.11
CA CYS A 280 -29.84 -5.15 -17.94
C CYS A 280 -29.19 -4.87 -16.58
N LEU A 281 -27.97 -4.34 -16.62
CA LEU A 281 -27.30 -3.73 -15.47
C LEU A 281 -27.73 -2.26 -15.34
N ARG A 282 -28.09 -1.84 -14.12
CA ARG A 282 -28.57 -0.48 -13.85
C ARG A 282 -27.59 0.23 -12.91
N PHE A 283 -27.08 1.37 -13.35
CA PHE A 283 -26.12 2.18 -12.62
C PHE A 283 -26.78 3.44 -12.05
N LEU A 284 -26.25 3.91 -10.94
CA LEU A 284 -26.49 5.23 -10.36
C LEU A 284 -25.17 5.96 -10.23
N TYR A 285 -25.22 7.29 -10.30
CA TYR A 285 -24.08 8.18 -10.09
C TYR A 285 -22.89 7.92 -11.06
N PRO A 286 -23.06 8.16 -12.37
CA PRO A 286 -24.27 8.66 -13.04
C PRO A 286 -25.28 7.55 -13.37
N ASP A 287 -26.53 7.95 -13.59
CA ASP A 287 -27.60 7.03 -13.98
C ASP A 287 -27.35 6.50 -15.40
N GLN A 288 -27.32 5.18 -15.55
CA GLN A 288 -27.13 4.51 -16.84
C GLN A 288 -27.75 3.12 -16.79
N THR A 289 -28.16 2.59 -17.96
CA THR A 289 -28.54 1.19 -18.12
C THR A 289 -27.72 0.58 -19.24
N LEU A 290 -27.15 -0.59 -19.00
CA LEU A 290 -26.47 -1.41 -19.99
C LEU A 290 -27.26 -2.71 -20.15
N CYS A 291 -27.85 -2.93 -21.33
CA CYS A 291 -28.56 -4.16 -21.64
C CYS A 291 -27.80 -4.97 -22.69
N THR A 292 -27.60 -6.25 -22.42
CA THR A 292 -26.86 -7.16 -23.29
C THR A 292 -27.76 -8.34 -23.65
N PRO A 293 -28.40 -8.32 -24.85
CA PRO A 293 -29.30 -9.39 -25.26
C PRO A 293 -28.64 -10.77 -25.21
N GLY A 294 -29.31 -11.72 -24.55
CA GLY A 294 -28.84 -13.10 -24.38
C GLY A 294 -28.07 -13.35 -23.09
N GLU A 295 -27.62 -12.30 -22.40
CA GLU A 295 -27.01 -12.42 -21.07
C GLU A 295 -28.09 -12.46 -19.98
N HIS A 296 -27.77 -13.12 -18.86
CA HIS A 296 -28.68 -13.34 -17.74
C HIS A 296 -27.98 -12.94 -16.43
N TYR A 297 -28.13 -11.68 -16.03
CA TYR A 297 -27.50 -11.14 -14.82
C TYR A 297 -28.36 -11.43 -13.59
N TYR A 298 -27.71 -11.96 -12.55
CA TYR A 298 -28.26 -12.13 -11.22
C TYR A 298 -27.54 -11.26 -10.20
N LYS A 299 -26.20 -11.33 -10.16
CA LYS A 299 -25.37 -10.45 -9.34
C LYS A 299 -24.26 -9.76 -10.13
N ALA A 300 -23.89 -8.57 -9.65
CA ALA A 300 -22.79 -7.78 -10.17
C ALA A 300 -21.98 -7.18 -9.02
N ARG A 301 -20.67 -7.41 -9.04
CA ARG A 301 -19.71 -6.89 -8.06
C ARG A 301 -18.68 -6.04 -8.75
N TRP A 302 -18.44 -4.85 -8.22
CA TRP A 302 -17.30 -4.07 -8.68
C TRP A 302 -16.04 -4.85 -8.29
N ASN A 303 -15.20 -5.18 -9.27
CA ASN A 303 -13.88 -5.69 -8.99
C ASN A 303 -13.00 -4.53 -8.53
N ILE A 304 -13.19 -4.20 -7.26
CA ILE A 304 -12.45 -3.17 -6.58
C ILE A 304 -11.18 -3.88 -6.11
N PRO A 305 -9.98 -3.49 -6.57
CA PRO A 305 -8.78 -3.81 -5.83
C PRO A 305 -9.02 -3.22 -4.45
N ALA A 306 -9.20 -4.08 -3.44
CA ALA A 306 -9.67 -3.62 -2.14
C ALA A 306 -8.82 -2.42 -1.71
N ALA A 307 -9.46 -1.39 -1.13
CA ALA A 307 -8.74 -0.53 -0.20
C ALA A 307 -8.26 -1.51 0.90
N ARG A 308 -7.00 -1.92 0.77
CA ARG A 308 -6.46 -3.14 1.36
C ARG A 308 -6.90 -3.30 2.82
N PRO A 309 -7.54 -4.42 3.19
CA PRO A 309 -7.39 -4.94 4.53
C PRO A 309 -5.90 -4.99 4.86
N VAL A 310 -5.57 -4.49 6.02
CA VAL A 310 -4.22 -4.36 6.56
C VAL A 310 -3.44 -5.68 6.59
N ASP A 311 -4.15 -6.79 6.55
CA ASP A 311 -3.57 -8.13 6.65
C ASP A 311 -3.13 -8.69 5.28
N GLU A 312 -3.46 -8.02 4.16
CA GLU A 312 -2.91 -8.31 2.82
C GLU A 312 -2.52 -7.02 2.07
N VAL A 313 -1.66 -6.21 2.69
CA VAL A 313 -0.85 -5.25 1.94
C VAL A 313 0.07 -6.04 1.02
N GLY A 314 -0.43 -6.33 -0.18
CA GLY A 314 -0.01 -7.44 -1.05
C GLY A 314 1.46 -7.76 -0.96
N ASP A 315 1.76 -9.01 -0.58
CA ASP A 315 2.97 -9.85 -0.54
C ASP A 315 4.39 -9.19 -0.51
N GLY A 316 4.58 -7.92 -0.81
CA GLY A 316 5.83 -7.19 -0.73
C GLY A 316 6.24 -6.76 0.68
N LEU A 317 7.56 -6.76 0.89
CA LEU A 317 8.24 -6.06 1.97
C LEU A 317 8.18 -4.55 1.72
N LEU A 318 8.96 -3.73 2.42
CA LEU A 318 8.91 -2.27 2.23
C LEU A 318 9.33 -1.82 0.82
N LEU A 319 10.46 -2.32 0.31
CA LEU A 319 11.04 -1.92 -0.99
C LEU A 319 11.11 -3.07 -2.01
N PHE A 320 10.71 -4.28 -1.61
CA PHE A 320 10.72 -5.49 -2.43
C PHE A 320 9.29 -5.98 -2.64
N GLN A 321 8.98 -6.42 -3.86
CA GLN A 321 7.83 -7.30 -4.08
C GLN A 321 8.11 -8.66 -3.44
N ALA A 322 7.07 -9.39 -3.02
CA ALA A 322 7.22 -10.75 -2.47
C ALA A 322 8.09 -11.61 -3.37
N LYS A 323 7.70 -11.62 -4.65
CA LYS A 323 8.31 -12.44 -5.68
C LYS A 323 9.79 -12.09 -5.86
N GLU A 324 10.17 -10.82 -5.76
CA GLU A 324 11.59 -10.42 -5.80
C GLU A 324 12.34 -10.99 -4.59
N ALA A 325 11.76 -10.89 -3.40
CA ALA A 325 12.38 -11.40 -2.17
C ALA A 325 12.45 -12.94 -2.13
N GLU A 326 11.43 -13.65 -2.60
CA GLU A 326 11.38 -15.11 -2.75
C GLU A 326 12.38 -15.59 -3.79
N GLN A 327 12.41 -14.96 -4.97
CA GLN A 327 13.38 -15.29 -6.02
C GLN A 327 14.82 -15.13 -5.56
N LEU A 328 15.12 -14.10 -4.77
CA LEU A 328 16.46 -13.94 -4.17
C LEU A 328 16.79 -15.10 -3.24
N ARG A 329 15.84 -15.49 -2.38
CA ARG A 329 16.03 -16.59 -1.44
C ARG A 329 16.27 -17.92 -2.16
N ASP A 330 15.43 -18.24 -3.14
CA ASP A 330 15.54 -19.48 -3.93
C ASP A 330 16.89 -19.54 -4.66
N ARG A 331 17.28 -18.46 -5.35
CA ARG A 331 18.56 -18.41 -6.07
C ARG A 331 19.78 -18.51 -5.14
N ILE A 332 19.68 -17.98 -3.92
CA ILE A 332 20.73 -18.13 -2.91
C ILE A 332 20.81 -19.59 -2.45
N GLN A 333 19.68 -20.27 -2.25
CA GLN A 333 19.62 -21.69 -1.89
C GLN A 333 20.16 -22.59 -3.01
N ASP A 334 19.89 -22.23 -4.26
CA ASP A 334 20.43 -22.90 -5.45
C ASP A 334 21.91 -22.57 -5.74
N HIS A 335 22.56 -21.80 -4.85
CA HIS A 335 23.95 -21.39 -4.96
C HIS A 335 24.28 -20.62 -6.25
N ASP A 336 23.38 -19.78 -6.76
CA ASP A 336 23.58 -18.97 -7.97
C ASP A 336 24.93 -18.23 -7.92
N PRO A 337 25.86 -18.49 -8.87
CA PRO A 337 27.16 -17.83 -8.94
C PRO A 337 27.08 -16.30 -8.98
N ALA A 338 26.03 -15.74 -9.58
CA ALA A 338 25.82 -14.30 -9.67
C ALA A 338 25.56 -13.63 -8.31
N LEU A 339 25.09 -14.40 -7.32
CA LEU A 339 24.77 -13.90 -5.99
C LEU A 339 25.86 -14.15 -4.94
N GLN A 340 26.87 -14.99 -5.22
CA GLN A 340 27.86 -15.41 -4.21
C GLN A 340 28.62 -14.24 -3.56
N VAL A 341 28.96 -13.20 -4.33
CA VAL A 341 29.61 -12.00 -3.80
C VAL A 341 28.70 -11.23 -2.84
N LEU A 342 27.41 -11.11 -3.18
CA LEU A 342 26.41 -10.46 -2.33
C LEU A 342 26.12 -11.28 -1.09
N VAL A 343 25.99 -12.61 -1.21
CA VAL A 343 25.84 -13.53 -0.07
C VAL A 343 27.03 -13.41 0.89
N GLY A 344 28.26 -13.40 0.37
CA GLY A 344 29.46 -13.17 1.18
C GLY A 344 29.45 -11.82 1.89
N THR A 345 28.96 -10.77 1.22
CA THR A 345 28.80 -9.43 1.80
C THR A 345 27.77 -9.43 2.92
N ILE A 346 26.58 -10.02 2.70
CA ILE A 346 25.51 -10.13 3.70
C ILE A 346 26.01 -10.87 4.94
N ARG A 347 26.69 -12.02 4.74
CA ARG A 347 27.26 -12.81 5.85
C ARG A 347 28.25 -11.99 6.67
N LYS A 348 29.23 -11.35 6.01
CA LYS A 348 30.23 -10.52 6.69
C LYS A 348 29.59 -9.36 7.46
N GLN A 349 28.60 -8.69 6.88
CA GLN A 349 27.90 -7.58 7.53
C GLN A 349 27.08 -8.04 8.73
N ALA A 350 26.43 -9.20 8.64
CA ALA A 350 25.71 -9.80 9.75
C ALA A 350 26.67 -10.18 10.89
N GLU A 351 27.80 -10.83 10.59
CA GLU A 351 28.83 -11.17 11.58
C GLU A 351 29.37 -9.93 12.32
N THR A 352 29.56 -8.82 11.61
CA THR A 352 29.93 -7.53 12.23
C THR A 352 28.80 -7.00 13.11
N ALA A 353 27.57 -6.89 12.56
CA ALA A 353 26.42 -6.38 13.29
C ALA A 353 26.10 -7.19 14.56
N ARG A 354 26.43 -8.50 14.56
CA ARG A 354 26.24 -9.33 15.75
C ARG A 354 27.12 -8.96 16.94
N LYS A 355 28.26 -8.29 16.70
CA LYS A 355 29.26 -7.91 17.71
C LYS A 355 29.13 -6.45 18.15
N GLU A 356 28.33 -5.65 17.47
CA GLU A 356 28.12 -4.24 17.75
C GLU A 356 26.88 -4.01 18.63
N GLY A 357 26.84 -2.87 19.33
CA GLY A 357 25.71 -2.49 20.19
C GLY A 357 25.53 -3.39 21.44
N PRO A 358 24.35 -3.40 22.06
CA PRO A 358 23.14 -2.67 21.66
C PRO A 358 23.30 -1.15 21.83
N TRP A 359 22.39 -0.39 21.24
CA TRP A 359 22.36 1.07 21.31
C TRP A 359 21.10 1.54 22.03
N SER A 360 21.14 2.72 22.62
CA SER A 360 19.99 3.33 23.29
C SER A 360 20.20 4.83 23.46
N VAL A 361 19.12 5.61 23.33
CA VAL A 361 19.10 7.04 23.66
C VAL A 361 19.47 7.35 25.12
N THR A 362 19.46 6.33 25.99
CA THR A 362 19.75 6.48 27.42
C THR A 362 21.23 6.36 27.75
N PHE A 363 22.05 5.78 26.87
CA PHE A 363 23.44 5.43 27.18
C PHE A 363 24.38 6.63 27.17
N ARG A 364 24.09 7.63 26.33
CA ARG A 364 24.89 8.86 26.22
C ARG A 364 23.94 10.05 26.25
N ARG A 365 24.17 11.00 27.16
CA ARG A 365 23.29 12.15 27.38
C ARG A 365 24.07 13.47 27.25
N PRO A 366 23.45 14.54 26.74
CA PRO A 366 24.08 15.85 26.70
C PRO A 366 24.30 16.38 28.13
N PRO A 367 25.44 17.02 28.43
CA PRO A 367 25.72 17.54 29.77
C PRO A 367 24.81 18.74 30.10
N GLY A 368 24.32 18.79 31.34
CA GLY A 368 23.64 19.97 31.89
C GLY A 368 22.19 20.20 31.43
N LEU A 369 21.59 19.29 30.66
CA LEU A 369 20.18 19.37 30.27
C LEU A 369 19.30 18.47 31.14
N GLN A 370 18.18 19.02 31.60
CA GLN A 370 17.12 18.30 32.31
C GLN A 370 16.16 17.69 31.28
N LEU A 371 16.41 16.43 30.89
CA LEU A 371 15.60 15.68 29.91
C LEU A 371 15.22 14.33 30.53
N SER A 372 14.08 13.76 30.11
CA SER A 372 13.84 12.35 30.43
C SER A 372 14.95 11.50 29.81
N PRO A 373 15.47 10.46 30.49
CA PRO A 373 16.51 9.61 29.93
C PRO A 373 16.12 9.00 28.58
N ASN A 374 14.83 8.69 28.40
CA ASN A 374 14.26 8.07 27.20
C ASN A 374 13.96 9.06 26.06
N ASP A 375 14.12 10.37 26.26
CA ASP A 375 13.90 11.35 25.21
C ASP A 375 15.09 11.39 24.26
N PHE A 376 14.83 11.27 22.96
CA PHE A 376 15.83 11.49 21.92
C PHE A 376 16.25 12.97 21.92
N TYR A 377 17.56 13.21 21.82
CA TYR A 377 18.15 14.54 21.77
C TYR A 377 19.26 14.60 20.72
N SER A 378 19.22 15.64 19.89
CA SER A 378 20.25 15.96 18.90
C SER A 378 20.37 17.48 18.76
N GLU A 379 21.46 17.94 18.14
CA GLU A 379 21.71 19.37 17.93
C GLU A 379 21.75 19.73 16.45
N GLY A 380 21.17 20.88 16.12
CA GLY A 380 21.10 21.35 14.74
C GLY A 380 22.50 21.45 14.10
N PRO A 381 22.75 20.78 12.96
CA PRO A 381 24.11 20.58 12.46
C PRO A 381 24.84 21.87 12.07
N TYR A 382 24.11 22.92 11.72
CA TYR A 382 24.65 24.16 11.15
C TYR A 382 24.70 25.32 12.14
N TRP A 383 24.65 25.04 13.45
CA TRP A 383 24.57 26.07 14.49
C TRP A 383 25.86 26.13 15.30
N TRP A 384 26.48 27.31 15.31
CA TRP A 384 27.81 27.56 15.86
C TRP A 384 27.77 28.61 16.97
N PRO A 385 28.69 28.56 17.95
CA PRO A 385 28.89 29.68 18.87
C PRO A 385 29.14 30.97 18.09
N ASP A 386 28.49 32.05 18.51
CA ASP A 386 28.74 33.38 17.95
C ASP A 386 30.11 33.87 18.46
N PRO A 387 31.11 34.15 17.58
CA PRO A 387 32.39 34.70 18.01
C PRO A 387 32.26 36.05 18.74
N GLN A 388 31.19 36.81 18.46
CA GLN A 388 30.93 38.10 19.10
C GLN A 388 30.22 37.96 20.46
N ASN A 389 29.53 36.84 20.67
CA ASN A 389 28.88 36.51 21.94
C ASN A 389 28.94 35.00 22.21
N PRO A 390 30.09 34.46 22.65
CA PRO A 390 30.28 33.00 22.79
C PRO A 390 29.33 32.33 23.79
N THR A 391 28.76 33.10 24.71
CA THR A 391 27.77 32.64 25.70
C THR A 391 26.32 32.78 25.23
N GLY A 392 26.09 33.50 24.14
CA GLY A 392 24.76 33.79 23.58
C GLY A 392 24.17 32.66 22.72
N PRO A 393 23.03 32.92 22.06
CA PRO A 393 22.44 31.99 21.11
C PRO A 393 23.40 31.64 19.97
N HIS A 394 23.38 30.38 19.55
CA HIS A 394 24.16 29.96 18.38
C HIS A 394 23.65 30.66 17.10
N ILE A 395 24.55 30.83 16.12
CA ILE A 395 24.27 31.41 14.80
C ILE A 395 24.35 30.34 13.70
N ARG A 396 23.55 30.50 12.65
CA ARG A 396 23.47 29.54 11.54
C ARG A 396 24.57 29.77 10.49
N ARG A 397 25.32 28.71 10.14
CA ARG A 397 26.25 28.66 9.01
C ARG A 397 25.88 27.52 8.06
N ASP A 398 25.11 27.83 7.02
CA ASP A 398 24.48 26.81 6.18
C ASP A 398 25.50 25.93 5.46
N GLY A 399 25.37 24.62 5.61
CA GLY A 399 26.25 23.62 4.99
C GLY A 399 27.55 23.36 5.76
N GLU A 400 27.87 24.17 6.77
CA GLU A 400 29.06 24.01 7.63
C GLU A 400 28.67 23.30 8.93
N ARG A 401 28.98 22.01 9.04
CA ARG A 401 28.60 21.20 10.21
C ARG A 401 29.46 21.56 11.41
N ASN A 402 28.84 21.90 12.54
CA ASN A 402 29.51 22.04 13.83
C ASN A 402 29.95 20.66 14.34
N PRO A 403 31.26 20.38 14.45
CA PRO A 403 31.76 19.09 14.93
C PRO A 403 31.59 18.90 16.45
N ASP A 404 31.45 19.99 17.21
CA ASP A 404 31.37 19.97 18.68
C ASP A 404 29.93 19.74 19.19
N ARG A 405 28.97 19.58 18.28
CA ARG A 405 27.57 19.35 18.62
C ARG A 405 27.36 17.95 19.18
N PHE A 406 26.35 17.78 20.02
CA PHE A 406 25.95 16.46 20.49
C PHE A 406 25.30 15.63 19.36
N THR A 407 25.91 14.49 19.01
CA THR A 407 25.42 13.56 17.96
C THR A 407 25.13 12.15 18.46
N ALA A 408 25.38 11.86 19.73
CA ALA A 408 25.43 10.47 20.20
C ALA A 408 24.14 9.67 19.94
N ASN A 409 22.97 10.30 20.09
CA ASN A 409 21.69 9.65 19.80
C ASN A 409 21.45 9.47 18.29
N ASP A 410 21.87 10.43 17.44
CA ASP A 410 21.80 10.31 15.98
C ASP A 410 22.66 9.11 15.52
N ASP A 411 23.88 9.03 16.05
CA ASP A 411 24.84 7.98 15.74
C ASP A 411 24.34 6.60 16.20
N ASP A 412 23.75 6.54 17.40
CA ASP A 412 23.14 5.34 17.97
C ASP A 412 21.91 4.88 17.16
N LEU A 413 21.02 5.81 16.78
CA LEU A 413 19.84 5.50 15.95
C LEU A 413 20.24 4.98 14.57
N ALA A 414 21.22 5.63 13.93
CA ALA A 414 21.72 5.22 12.62
C ALA A 414 22.39 3.84 12.69
N SER A 415 23.16 3.57 13.75
CA SER A 415 23.86 2.30 13.95
C SER A 415 22.89 1.16 14.25
N MET A 416 21.92 1.41 15.14
CA MET A 416 20.82 0.49 15.43
C MET A 416 20.03 0.14 14.15
N SER A 417 19.62 1.15 13.39
CA SER A 417 18.83 0.94 12.17
C SER A 417 19.58 0.11 11.13
N ARG A 418 20.87 0.38 10.95
CA ARG A 418 21.75 -0.38 10.04
C ARG A 418 21.95 -1.81 10.51
N ALA A 419 22.12 -2.03 11.82
CA ALA A 419 22.27 -3.37 12.38
C ALA A 419 20.98 -4.18 12.21
N VAL A 420 19.81 -3.61 12.52
CA VAL A 420 18.51 -4.26 12.32
C VAL A 420 18.31 -4.64 10.85
N PHE A 421 18.62 -3.74 9.91
CA PHE A 421 18.59 -4.05 8.48
C PHE A 421 19.47 -5.26 8.12
N ARG A 422 20.75 -5.22 8.50
CA ARG A 422 21.73 -6.28 8.17
C ARG A 422 21.34 -7.63 8.78
N LEU A 423 20.94 -7.63 10.04
CA LEU A 423 20.56 -8.83 10.77
C LEU A 423 19.25 -9.43 10.24
N GLY A 424 18.24 -8.59 9.98
CA GLY A 424 16.97 -9.02 9.37
C GLY A 424 17.19 -9.60 7.98
N LEU A 425 17.98 -8.93 7.13
CA LEU A 425 18.30 -9.39 5.79
C LEU A 425 19.00 -10.77 5.81
N ALA A 426 19.97 -10.97 6.71
CA ALA A 426 20.64 -12.26 6.87
C ALA A 426 19.71 -13.34 7.43
N ALA A 427 18.87 -13.01 8.41
CA ALA A 427 17.87 -13.93 8.95
C ALA A 427 16.92 -14.45 7.86
N TYR A 428 16.47 -13.57 6.96
CA TYR A 428 15.59 -13.95 5.86
C TYR A 428 16.30 -14.68 4.72
N LEU A 429 17.30 -14.05 4.09
CA LEU A 429 17.92 -14.58 2.87
C LEU A 429 18.86 -15.76 3.13
N LEU A 430 19.47 -15.85 4.32
CA LEU A 430 20.45 -16.89 4.67
C LEU A 430 19.93 -17.88 5.72
N ASP A 431 18.66 -17.77 6.15
CA ASP A 431 18.05 -18.55 7.24
C ASP A 431 18.84 -18.48 8.57
N ASP A 432 19.47 -17.33 8.83
CA ASP A 432 20.46 -17.16 9.89
C ASP A 432 19.85 -16.82 11.27
N ARG A 433 19.60 -17.87 12.06
CA ARG A 433 18.97 -17.81 13.40
C ARG A 433 19.70 -16.94 14.42
N GLU A 434 21.03 -16.91 14.37
CA GLU A 434 21.79 -16.06 15.29
C GLU A 434 21.61 -14.58 14.98
N SER A 435 21.45 -14.23 13.71
CA SER A 435 21.13 -12.85 13.33
C SER A 435 19.72 -12.47 13.77
N ALA A 436 18.72 -13.35 13.63
CA ALA A 436 17.36 -13.10 14.12
C ALA A 436 17.32 -12.89 15.65
N ARG A 437 18.03 -13.75 16.40
CA ARG A 437 18.16 -13.65 17.85
C ARG A 437 18.79 -12.32 18.26
N ARG A 438 19.89 -11.93 17.60
CA ARG A 438 20.59 -10.67 17.90
C ARG A 438 19.78 -9.43 17.50
N ALA A 439 19.04 -9.48 16.39
CA ALA A 439 18.13 -8.41 16.02
C ALA A 439 17.09 -8.18 17.12
N SER A 440 16.51 -9.26 17.66
CA SER A 440 15.53 -9.19 18.75
C SER A 440 16.11 -8.55 20.02
N GLU A 441 17.38 -8.83 20.36
CA GLU A 441 18.06 -8.16 21.48
C GLU A 441 18.20 -6.64 21.26
N VAL A 442 18.68 -6.23 20.08
CA VAL A 442 18.83 -4.81 19.72
C VAL A 442 17.47 -4.09 19.77
N LEU A 443 16.43 -4.71 19.22
CA LEU A 443 15.07 -4.16 19.20
C LEU A 443 14.48 -4.03 20.62
N ARG A 444 14.71 -5.02 21.49
CA ARG A 444 14.29 -4.94 22.89
C ARG A 444 14.94 -3.77 23.62
N VAL A 445 16.22 -3.48 23.39
CA VAL A 445 16.88 -2.35 24.04
C VAL A 445 16.33 -1.02 23.52
N TRP A 446 16.16 -0.87 22.20
CA TRP A 446 15.78 0.42 21.61
C TRP A 446 14.28 0.75 21.73
N PHE A 447 13.39 -0.23 21.59
CA PHE A 447 11.96 0.00 21.45
C PHE A 447 11.12 -0.45 22.65
N ILE A 448 11.54 -1.51 23.35
CA ILE A 448 10.66 -2.23 24.28
C ILE A 448 11.02 -1.96 25.75
N THR A 449 12.28 -2.17 26.11
CA THR A 449 12.75 -2.19 27.49
C THR A 449 12.60 -0.80 28.11
N ARG A 450 11.71 -0.66 29.09
CA ARG A 450 11.36 0.64 29.70
C ARG A 450 12.57 1.49 30.10
N ALA A 451 13.60 0.86 30.65
CA ALA A 451 14.81 1.56 31.12
C ALA A 451 15.67 2.13 29.98
N THR A 452 15.55 1.63 28.76
CA THR A 452 16.45 1.97 27.63
C THR A 452 15.71 2.41 26.37
N ARG A 453 14.39 2.24 26.28
CA ARG A 453 13.63 2.53 25.07
C ARG A 453 13.68 4.00 24.71
N MET A 454 13.66 4.32 23.42
CA MET A 454 13.36 5.68 22.97
C MET A 454 11.86 5.97 23.17
N ASN A 455 11.51 7.17 23.62
CA ASN A 455 10.11 7.61 23.64
C ASN A 455 9.56 7.77 22.22
N THR A 456 8.25 7.61 22.04
CA THR A 456 7.56 7.61 20.73
C THR A 456 7.33 9.04 20.19
N ASN A 457 8.33 9.92 20.33
CA ASN A 457 8.30 11.31 19.88
C ASN A 457 9.73 11.84 19.61
N LEU A 458 9.81 13.02 18.98
CA LEU A 458 11.06 13.74 18.74
C LEU A 458 11.02 15.17 19.26
N GLU A 459 10.61 15.35 20.52
CA GLU A 459 10.43 16.68 21.10
C GLU A 459 11.71 17.52 21.19
N TYR A 460 12.89 16.87 21.26
CA TYR A 460 14.20 17.52 21.40
C TYR A 460 15.15 17.25 20.23
N GLY A 461 14.59 16.97 19.05
CA GLY A 461 15.36 16.84 17.81
C GLY A 461 15.89 18.19 17.31
N GLN A 462 17.18 18.22 16.95
CA GLN A 462 17.93 19.36 16.46
C GLN A 462 17.74 20.65 17.28
N ALA A 463 17.94 20.55 18.58
CA ALA A 463 18.01 21.69 19.49
C ALA A 463 19.07 22.71 19.03
N ILE A 464 18.88 23.97 19.44
CA ILE A 464 19.79 25.08 19.16
C ILE A 464 20.00 25.84 20.46
N LYS A 465 21.25 25.87 20.93
CA LYS A 465 21.64 26.57 22.16
C LYS A 465 21.17 28.03 22.13
N GLY A 466 20.42 28.42 23.16
CA GLY A 466 19.88 29.77 23.33
C GLY A 466 18.71 30.15 22.40
N VAL A 467 18.19 29.21 21.60
CA VAL A 467 17.09 29.48 20.65
C VAL A 467 15.90 28.54 20.86
N THR A 468 16.11 27.22 20.85
CA THR A 468 15.04 26.23 21.01
C THR A 468 15.57 24.91 21.55
N THR A 469 14.74 24.19 22.29
CA THR A 469 15.04 22.85 22.81
C THR A 469 14.78 21.73 21.80
N GLY A 470 14.12 22.03 20.67
CA GLY A 470 13.86 21.10 19.57
C GLY A 470 12.98 21.74 18.49
N ARG A 471 12.87 21.10 17.33
CA ARG A 471 12.16 21.67 16.17
C ARG A 471 11.66 20.59 15.21
N GLY A 472 10.63 20.90 14.41
CA GLY A 472 10.09 19.98 13.39
C GLY A 472 11.17 19.41 12.47
N ILE A 473 12.10 20.26 12.02
CA ILE A 473 13.22 19.86 11.16
C ILE A 473 14.24 18.92 11.78
N GLY A 474 14.10 18.60 13.07
CA GLY A 474 14.82 17.50 13.70
C GLY A 474 14.32 16.11 13.30
N ILE A 475 13.09 16.00 12.77
CA ILE A 475 12.50 14.72 12.31
C ILE A 475 13.32 14.07 11.19
N ILE A 476 14.12 14.84 10.45
CA ILE A 476 15.04 14.27 9.47
C ILE A 476 16.11 13.34 10.10
N ASP A 477 16.39 13.48 11.40
CA ASP A 477 17.34 12.61 12.11
C ASP A 477 16.84 11.16 12.21
N THR A 478 15.53 10.93 12.11
CA THR A 478 14.92 9.59 12.17
C THR A 478 14.76 8.91 10.82
N VAL A 479 15.20 9.52 9.71
CA VAL A 479 15.22 8.89 8.37
C VAL A 479 15.82 7.48 8.37
N PRO A 480 16.90 7.15 9.12
CA PRO A 480 17.43 5.80 9.17
C PRO A 480 16.42 4.73 9.63
N LEU A 481 15.37 5.09 10.39
CA LEU A 481 14.33 4.14 10.79
C LEU A 481 13.58 3.53 9.59
N ILE A 482 13.58 4.16 8.41
CA ILE A 482 13.05 3.53 7.17
C ILE A 482 13.80 2.22 6.89
N TRP A 483 15.12 2.21 7.07
CA TRP A 483 15.94 1.01 6.88
C TRP A 483 15.80 0.00 8.01
N ALA A 484 15.57 0.48 9.24
CA ALA A 484 15.17 -0.40 10.34
C ALA A 484 13.89 -1.15 9.97
N VAL A 485 12.86 -0.45 9.49
CA VAL A 485 11.59 -1.04 9.04
C VAL A 485 11.78 -2.05 7.91
N GLN A 486 12.61 -1.76 6.90
CA GLN A 486 12.95 -2.76 5.88
C GLN A 486 13.57 -4.03 6.51
N GLY A 487 14.45 -3.87 7.51
CA GLY A 487 14.99 -4.97 8.29
C GLY A 487 13.93 -5.74 9.08
N LEU A 488 12.98 -5.04 9.69
CA LEU A 488 11.85 -5.63 10.42
C LEU A 488 10.98 -6.48 9.49
N HIS A 489 10.68 -6.02 8.29
CA HIS A 489 9.95 -6.81 7.31
C HIS A 489 10.68 -8.10 6.92
N PHE A 490 12.01 -8.06 6.74
CA PHE A 490 12.79 -9.29 6.53
C PHE A 490 12.74 -10.21 7.75
N LEU A 491 12.85 -9.65 8.95
CA LEU A 491 12.80 -10.41 10.18
C LEU A 491 11.43 -11.09 10.39
N GLU A 492 10.33 -10.41 10.06
CA GLU A 492 8.97 -11.01 9.99
C GLU A 492 8.91 -12.13 8.97
N ALA A 493 9.34 -11.87 7.73
CA ALA A 493 9.32 -12.84 6.64
C ALA A 493 10.18 -14.08 6.90
N SER A 494 11.20 -13.97 7.75
CA SER A 494 12.01 -15.13 8.16
C SER A 494 11.24 -16.14 9.02
N GLY A 495 10.17 -15.71 9.70
CA GLY A 495 9.44 -16.52 10.69
C GLY A 495 10.22 -16.73 12.00
N GLN A 496 11.36 -16.06 12.18
CA GLN A 496 12.27 -16.25 13.32
C GLN A 496 12.18 -15.12 14.37
N TRP A 497 11.29 -14.15 14.18
CA TRP A 497 11.06 -13.06 15.13
C TRP A 497 10.04 -13.47 16.21
N PRO A 498 10.32 -13.32 17.52
CA PRO A 498 9.33 -13.60 18.54
C PRO A 498 8.08 -12.72 18.37
N PRO A 499 6.86 -13.30 18.29
CA PRO A 499 5.64 -12.53 18.05
C PRO A 499 5.37 -11.41 19.06
N SER A 500 5.78 -11.60 20.32
CA SER A 500 5.66 -10.58 21.36
C SER A 500 6.55 -9.37 21.12
N ASP A 501 7.78 -9.57 20.61
CA ASP A 501 8.67 -8.47 20.27
C ASP A 501 8.15 -7.74 19.02
N ALA A 502 7.65 -8.49 18.04
CA ALA A 502 7.05 -7.94 16.83
C ALA A 502 5.87 -7.02 17.14
N ALA A 503 4.94 -7.49 17.99
CA ALA A 503 3.81 -6.68 18.44
C ALA A 503 4.27 -5.40 19.17
N ALA A 504 5.22 -5.51 20.11
CA ALA A 504 5.69 -4.36 20.88
C ALA A 504 6.42 -3.30 20.02
N VAL A 505 7.24 -3.72 19.05
CA VAL A 505 7.89 -2.80 18.12
C VAL A 505 6.86 -2.14 17.19
N ARG A 506 5.88 -2.90 16.71
CA ARG A 506 4.78 -2.37 15.89
C ARG A 506 3.94 -1.34 16.66
N ASP A 507 3.69 -1.58 17.94
CA ASP A 507 3.01 -0.62 18.82
C ASP A 507 3.82 0.68 18.98
N TRP A 508 5.14 0.57 19.16
CA TRP A 508 6.03 1.75 19.20
C TRP A 508 5.94 2.58 17.91
N PHE A 509 6.01 1.93 16.74
CA PHE A 509 5.89 2.64 15.47
C PHE A 509 4.49 3.23 15.26
N ARG A 510 3.43 2.59 15.78
CA ARG A 510 2.07 3.12 15.70
C ARG A 510 1.92 4.40 16.51
N GLU A 511 2.46 4.41 17.73
CA GLU A 511 2.51 5.61 18.57
C GLU A 511 3.37 6.72 17.95
N TYR A 512 4.55 6.39 17.42
CA TYR A 512 5.43 7.36 16.77
C TYR A 512 4.79 7.95 15.52
N LEU A 513 4.15 7.12 14.67
CA LEU A 513 3.41 7.57 13.49
C LEU A 513 2.28 8.52 13.86
N ARG A 514 1.53 8.22 14.93
CA ARG A 514 0.49 9.12 15.43
C ARG A 514 1.09 10.46 15.86
N TRP A 515 2.17 10.47 16.63
CA TRP A 515 2.86 11.71 17.00
C TRP A 515 3.37 12.46 15.78
N LEU A 516 3.98 11.76 14.82
CA LEU A 516 4.56 12.33 13.59
C LEU A 516 3.51 13.00 12.70
N THR A 517 2.28 12.51 12.70
CA THR A 517 1.19 13.02 11.85
C THR A 517 0.26 14.01 12.54
N THR A 518 0.29 14.11 13.87
CA THR A 518 -0.65 14.96 14.64
C THR A 518 0.02 16.00 15.55
N SER A 519 1.30 15.86 15.88
CA SER A 519 2.01 16.83 16.72
C SER A 519 2.34 18.12 15.95
N GLY A 520 2.51 19.23 16.67
CA GLY A 520 2.95 20.50 16.07
C GLY A 520 4.27 20.36 15.31
N LYS A 521 5.28 19.69 15.89
CA LYS A 521 6.57 19.43 15.24
C LYS A 521 6.44 18.57 13.98
N GLY A 522 5.57 17.56 14.03
CA GLY A 522 5.26 16.73 12.87
C GLY A 522 4.63 17.52 11.72
N ILE A 523 3.67 18.40 12.04
CA ILE A 523 3.04 19.28 11.05
C ILE A 523 4.02 20.34 10.51
N ASP A 524 4.88 20.91 11.36
CA ASP A 524 5.93 21.85 10.95
C ASP A 524 6.90 21.22 9.93
N GLU A 525 7.26 19.95 10.14
CA GLU A 525 8.11 19.21 9.20
C GLU A 525 7.38 18.89 7.90
N LYS A 526 6.14 18.38 8.00
CA LYS A 526 5.27 18.11 6.85
C LYS A 526 5.15 19.33 5.94
N MET A 527 4.98 20.52 6.52
CA MET A 527 4.71 21.77 5.78
C MET A 527 5.96 22.62 5.52
N ASN A 528 7.17 22.07 5.70
CA ASN A 528 8.42 22.83 5.51
C ASN A 528 8.64 23.32 4.06
N GLY A 529 8.10 22.59 3.08
CA GLY A 529 8.09 22.95 1.66
C GLY A 529 9.34 22.57 0.87
N ASN A 530 10.35 21.97 1.49
CA ASN A 530 11.59 21.51 0.86
C ASN A 530 11.83 20.01 1.17
N ASN A 531 13.06 19.52 1.02
CA ASN A 531 13.50 18.17 1.36
C ASN A 531 12.96 17.62 2.71
N HIS A 532 12.72 18.47 3.71
CA HIS A 532 12.10 18.08 4.98
C HIS A 532 10.68 17.52 4.81
N SER A 533 9.83 18.18 4.02
CA SER A 533 8.49 17.66 3.69
C SER A 533 8.55 16.34 2.94
N THR A 534 9.54 16.19 2.05
CA THR A 534 9.74 14.95 1.29
C THR A 534 10.15 13.79 2.20
N TRP A 535 11.12 14.02 3.09
CA TRP A 535 11.58 13.00 4.02
C TRP A 535 10.57 12.68 5.13
N TRP A 536 9.78 13.66 5.56
CA TRP A 536 8.60 13.39 6.40
C TRP A 536 7.65 12.43 5.69
N SER A 537 7.36 12.68 4.41
CA SER A 537 6.42 11.86 3.64
C SER A 537 6.95 10.45 3.40
N ALA A 538 8.25 10.29 3.11
CA ALA A 538 8.88 8.97 3.00
C ALA A 538 8.83 8.20 4.34
N GLN A 539 9.09 8.88 5.47
CA GLN A 539 9.00 8.26 6.80
C GLN A 539 7.56 7.83 7.13
N VAL A 540 6.58 8.72 6.94
CA VAL A 540 5.17 8.42 7.19
C VAL A 540 4.70 7.26 6.32
N ALA A 541 5.05 7.23 5.03
CA ALA A 541 4.71 6.12 4.17
C ALA A 541 5.31 4.80 4.66
N ALA A 542 6.60 4.78 5.02
CA ALA A 542 7.26 3.58 5.49
C ALA A 542 6.65 3.04 6.80
N TYR A 543 6.37 3.91 7.77
CA TYR A 543 5.82 3.50 9.05
C TYR A 543 4.36 3.10 8.95
N SER A 544 3.59 3.79 8.09
CA SER A 544 2.20 3.43 7.79
C SER A 544 2.12 2.01 7.20
N LEU A 545 2.98 1.69 6.22
CA LEU A 545 3.06 0.35 5.65
C LEU A 545 3.50 -0.69 6.69
N PHE A 546 4.44 -0.34 7.57
CA PHE A 546 4.90 -1.25 8.60
C PHE A 546 3.79 -1.58 9.60
N VAL A 547 3.09 -0.59 10.15
CA VAL A 547 2.06 -0.81 11.18
C VAL A 547 0.72 -1.20 10.60
N GLY A 548 0.56 -1.11 9.27
CA GLY A 548 -0.66 -1.42 8.58
C GLY A 548 -1.67 -0.28 8.47
N ASP A 549 -1.27 0.98 8.64
CA ASP A 549 -2.15 2.14 8.53
C ASP A 549 -2.31 2.59 7.06
N VAL A 550 -3.11 1.84 6.29
CA VAL A 550 -3.38 2.13 4.87
C VAL A 550 -3.99 3.53 4.66
N PRO A 551 -4.96 4.02 5.46
CA PRO A 551 -5.49 5.38 5.31
C PRO A 551 -4.44 6.49 5.40
N THR A 552 -3.49 6.39 6.34
CA THR A 552 -2.39 7.36 6.47
C THR A 552 -1.41 7.25 5.30
N PHE A 553 -1.12 6.04 4.82
CA PHE A 553 -0.32 5.83 3.62
C PHE A 553 -0.96 6.49 2.38
N GLU A 554 -2.24 6.24 2.12
CA GLU A 554 -2.96 6.82 0.98
C GLU A 554 -3.06 8.34 1.06
N THR A 555 -3.21 8.88 2.27
CA THR A 555 -3.17 10.33 2.51
C THR A 555 -1.80 10.91 2.18
N THR A 556 -0.73 10.18 2.45
CA THR A 556 0.64 10.60 2.14
C THR A 556 0.90 10.59 0.63
N CYS A 557 0.40 9.57 -0.08
CA CYS A 557 0.48 9.51 -1.54
C CYS A 557 -0.36 10.61 -2.21
N ARG A 558 -1.54 10.98 -1.68
CA ARG A 558 -2.27 12.17 -2.14
C ARG A 558 -1.50 13.46 -1.86
N PHE A 559 -0.90 13.59 -0.67
CA PHE A 559 -0.06 14.76 -0.35
C PHE A 559 1.14 14.90 -1.30
N PHE A 560 1.69 13.79 -1.79
CA PHE A 560 2.71 13.82 -2.83
C PHE A 560 2.20 14.48 -4.12
N GLU A 561 1.01 14.08 -4.57
CA GLU A 561 0.39 14.55 -5.82
C GLU A 561 -0.12 15.99 -5.72
N ASP A 562 -0.79 16.32 -4.61
CA ASP A 562 -1.46 17.60 -4.41
C ASP A 562 -0.51 18.70 -3.92
N TYR A 563 0.56 18.33 -3.20
CA TYR A 563 1.45 19.28 -2.54
C TYR A 563 2.92 19.12 -2.90
N LEU A 564 3.54 17.96 -2.64
CA LEU A 564 5.00 17.83 -2.79
C LEU A 564 5.47 18.13 -4.21
N VAL A 565 4.98 17.38 -5.20
CA VAL A 565 5.44 17.53 -6.59
C VAL A 565 5.09 18.92 -7.14
N PRO A 566 3.84 19.43 -7.04
CA PRO A 566 3.50 20.74 -7.57
C PRO A 566 4.27 21.92 -6.96
N HIS A 567 4.68 21.83 -5.68
CA HIS A 567 5.31 22.94 -4.97
C HIS A 567 6.84 22.86 -4.93
N GLN A 568 7.43 21.66 -5.00
CA GLN A 568 8.88 21.49 -4.90
C GLN A 568 9.59 21.33 -6.24
N ILE A 569 8.92 20.75 -7.24
CA ILE A 569 9.53 20.40 -8.52
C ILE A 569 9.01 21.36 -9.59
N ARG A 570 9.92 22.01 -10.31
CA ARG A 570 9.57 22.80 -11.50
C ARG A 570 9.37 21.90 -12.73
N PRO A 571 8.68 22.38 -13.78
CA PRO A 571 8.50 21.59 -15.01
C PRO A 571 9.81 21.18 -15.69
N ASP A 572 10.92 21.88 -15.45
CA ASP A 572 12.25 21.51 -15.95
C ASP A 572 12.97 20.46 -15.08
N GLY A 573 12.34 19.99 -14.01
CA GLY A 573 12.87 19.04 -13.04
C GLY A 573 13.71 19.66 -11.92
N SER A 574 13.97 20.96 -11.95
CA SER A 574 14.74 21.64 -10.89
C SER A 574 13.95 21.75 -9.58
N CYS A 575 14.65 21.68 -8.45
CA CYS A 575 14.08 21.82 -7.09
C CYS A 575 14.62 23.12 -6.43
N PRO A 576 13.92 24.26 -6.55
CA PRO A 576 14.53 25.58 -6.32
C PRO A 576 15.03 25.82 -4.89
N LEU A 577 14.31 25.29 -3.88
CA LEU A 577 14.68 25.47 -2.48
C LEU A 577 15.96 24.70 -2.11
N GLU A 578 16.22 23.59 -2.79
CA GLU A 578 17.45 22.81 -2.61
C GLU A 578 18.62 23.43 -3.35
N GLU A 579 18.33 23.98 -4.53
CA GLU A 579 19.32 24.65 -5.36
C GLU A 579 19.80 25.99 -4.79
N ALA A 580 18.99 26.60 -3.91
CA ALA A 580 19.35 27.82 -3.18
C ALA A 580 20.32 27.57 -2.01
N ARG A 581 20.59 26.30 -1.66
CA ARG A 581 21.45 25.93 -0.52
C ARG A 581 22.93 26.00 -0.88
N THR A 582 23.79 26.14 0.13
CA THR A 582 25.25 26.21 -0.07
C THR A 582 25.85 24.89 -0.57
N ARG A 583 25.19 23.75 -0.30
CA ARG A 583 25.53 22.41 -0.79
C ARG A 583 24.48 21.94 -1.81
N SER A 584 24.23 22.76 -2.82
CA SER A 584 22.99 22.70 -3.61
C SER A 584 22.81 21.38 -4.35
N LEU A 585 23.85 20.83 -4.97
CA LEU A 585 23.78 19.53 -5.65
C LEU A 585 23.53 18.40 -4.63
N SER A 586 24.16 18.47 -3.46
CA SER A 586 23.92 17.51 -2.37
C SER A 586 22.47 17.54 -1.88
N TYR A 587 21.88 18.72 -1.69
CA TYR A 587 20.48 18.83 -1.26
C TYR A 587 19.51 18.37 -2.36
N SER A 588 19.74 18.73 -3.62
CA SER A 588 18.88 18.28 -4.72
C SER A 588 18.89 16.75 -4.87
N ALA A 589 20.07 16.12 -4.81
CA ALA A 589 20.18 14.67 -4.86
C ALA A 589 19.56 13.98 -3.63
N MET A 590 19.76 14.56 -2.43
CA MET A 590 19.19 14.03 -1.19
C MET A 590 17.65 14.14 -1.17
N ASN A 591 17.09 15.24 -1.65
CA ASN A 591 15.63 15.39 -1.78
C ASN A 591 15.07 14.33 -2.74
N LEU A 592 15.72 14.15 -3.89
CA LEU A 592 15.26 13.21 -4.91
C LEU A 592 15.35 11.73 -4.48
N ASN A 593 16.30 11.38 -3.60
CA ASN A 593 16.31 10.07 -2.94
C ASN A 593 15.04 9.84 -2.10
N GLY A 594 14.55 10.86 -1.40
CA GLY A 594 13.30 10.79 -0.61
C GLY A 594 12.07 10.59 -1.50
N PHE A 595 11.97 11.37 -2.59
CA PHE A 595 10.94 11.18 -3.61
C PHE A 595 10.97 9.76 -4.20
N ALA A 596 12.14 9.29 -4.60
CA ALA A 596 12.31 7.97 -5.20
C ALA A 596 11.93 6.82 -4.25
N LEU A 597 12.24 6.92 -2.95
CA LEU A 597 11.79 5.93 -1.97
C LEU A 597 10.28 5.91 -1.84
N LEU A 598 9.63 7.09 -1.77
CA LEU A 598 8.18 7.18 -1.70
C LEU A 598 7.52 6.60 -2.96
N CYS A 599 8.05 6.93 -4.16
CA CYS A 599 7.57 6.34 -5.41
C CYS A 599 7.75 4.82 -5.43
N ARG A 600 8.90 4.28 -4.97
CA ARG A 600 9.11 2.83 -4.88
C ARG A 600 8.13 2.17 -3.90
N MET A 601 7.93 2.73 -2.71
CA MET A 601 6.97 2.18 -1.75
C MET A 601 5.55 2.18 -2.33
N ALA A 602 5.14 3.25 -3.02
CA ALA A 602 3.87 3.29 -3.73
C ALA A 602 3.76 2.26 -4.85
N GLU A 603 4.81 2.10 -5.66
CA GLU A 603 4.88 1.12 -6.75
C GLU A 603 4.71 -0.32 -6.22
N ILE A 604 5.43 -0.69 -5.15
CA ILE A 604 5.26 -2.00 -4.48
C ILE A 604 3.82 -2.21 -4.04
N ARG A 605 3.12 -1.12 -3.73
CA ARG A 605 1.72 -1.11 -3.32
C ARG A 605 0.73 -0.94 -4.46
N GLY A 606 1.17 -0.95 -5.72
CA GLY A 606 0.32 -0.89 -6.90
C GLY A 606 -0.09 0.54 -7.31
N ARG A 607 0.53 1.56 -6.72
CA ARG A 607 0.28 2.97 -7.04
C ARG A 607 1.47 3.56 -7.80
N ASP A 608 1.22 4.06 -9.00
CA ASP A 608 2.25 4.63 -9.85
C ASP A 608 2.46 6.12 -9.59
N LEU A 609 3.34 6.44 -8.64
CA LEU A 609 3.80 7.81 -8.40
C LEU A 609 4.98 8.21 -9.28
N TRP A 610 5.58 7.28 -10.04
CA TRP A 610 6.71 7.58 -10.92
C TRP A 610 6.25 8.37 -12.14
N HIS A 611 5.13 7.97 -12.74
CA HIS A 611 4.57 8.60 -13.93
C HIS A 611 3.55 9.71 -13.62
N PHE A 612 3.38 10.07 -12.35
CA PHE A 612 2.57 11.22 -11.98
C PHE A 612 3.14 12.52 -12.56
N SER A 613 2.26 13.32 -13.16
CA SER A 613 2.56 14.66 -13.66
C SER A 613 1.58 15.66 -13.06
N ALA A 614 2.10 16.66 -12.37
CA ALA A 614 1.30 17.74 -11.83
C ALA A 614 0.66 18.56 -12.97
N PRO A 615 -0.42 19.34 -12.71
CA PRO A 615 -1.00 20.25 -13.71
C PRO A 615 0.00 21.25 -14.32
N THR A 616 1.10 21.53 -13.62
CA THR A 616 2.23 22.36 -14.10
C THR A 616 3.12 21.65 -15.12
N GLY A 617 2.97 20.33 -15.30
CA GLY A 617 3.85 19.47 -16.09
C GLY A 617 5.05 18.92 -15.32
N ALA A 618 5.15 19.18 -14.01
CA ALA A 618 6.25 18.69 -13.18
C ALA A 618 6.02 17.23 -12.72
N GLY A 619 7.06 16.40 -12.80
CA GLY A 619 7.05 15.03 -12.29
C GLY A 619 8.40 14.62 -11.70
N VAL A 620 8.41 13.53 -10.92
CA VAL A 620 9.65 13.01 -10.31
C VAL A 620 10.63 12.54 -11.37
N LEU A 621 10.16 11.89 -12.46
CA LEU A 621 11.03 11.47 -13.56
C LEU A 621 11.68 12.65 -14.30
N ASP A 622 11.05 13.83 -14.32
CA ASP A 622 11.68 15.04 -14.86
C ASP A 622 12.84 15.50 -13.96
N ALA A 623 12.67 15.45 -12.64
CA ALA A 623 13.75 15.75 -11.69
C ALA A 623 14.91 14.73 -11.78
N VAL A 624 14.61 13.45 -12.00
CA VAL A 624 15.63 12.41 -12.27
C VAL A 624 16.41 12.75 -13.54
N ARG A 625 15.71 13.08 -14.64
CA ARG A 625 16.33 13.46 -15.92
C ARG A 625 17.19 14.71 -15.78
N TYR A 626 16.73 15.69 -15.01
CA TYR A 626 17.44 16.94 -14.75
C TYR A 626 18.74 16.72 -13.97
N LEU A 627 18.71 15.95 -12.87
CA LEU A 627 19.88 15.79 -11.99
C LEU A 627 20.89 14.76 -12.49
N TYR A 628 20.46 13.71 -13.19
CA TYR A 628 21.32 12.57 -13.54
C TYR A 628 22.64 12.94 -14.25
N PRO A 629 22.68 13.88 -15.22
CA PRO A 629 23.94 14.32 -15.83
C PRO A 629 24.95 14.89 -14.83
N TYR A 630 24.47 15.59 -13.80
CA TYR A 630 25.31 16.17 -12.75
C TYR A 630 25.76 15.13 -11.71
N ILE A 631 25.06 14.01 -11.58
CA ILE A 631 25.54 12.87 -10.79
C ILE A 631 26.73 12.21 -11.49
N LYS A 632 26.64 12.01 -12.81
CA LYS A 632 27.72 11.43 -13.63
C LYS A 632 28.93 12.35 -13.73
N ALA A 633 28.73 13.66 -13.81
CA ALA A 633 29.79 14.64 -13.91
C ALA A 633 29.57 15.83 -12.96
N PRO A 634 29.80 15.66 -11.63
CA PRO A 634 29.51 16.70 -10.64
C PRO A 634 30.23 18.04 -10.89
N GLY A 635 31.40 18.02 -11.54
CA GLY A 635 32.14 19.23 -11.93
C GLY A 635 31.45 20.10 -13.00
N THR A 636 30.36 19.62 -13.60
CA THR A 636 29.54 20.41 -14.54
C THR A 636 28.47 21.25 -13.84
N TRP A 637 28.21 21.00 -12.56
CA TRP A 637 27.28 21.79 -11.76
C TRP A 637 27.80 23.23 -11.58
N ARG A 638 26.97 24.23 -11.89
CA ARG A 638 27.36 25.66 -11.86
C ARG A 638 26.79 26.44 -10.67
N LYS A 639 25.88 25.83 -9.90
CA LYS A 639 25.33 26.43 -8.67
C LYS A 639 26.23 26.10 -7.48
N GLN A 640 25.96 26.73 -6.34
CA GLN A 640 26.83 26.67 -5.17
C GLN A 640 26.95 25.24 -4.61
N GLN A 641 28.17 24.75 -4.42
CA GLN A 641 28.46 23.46 -3.79
C GLN A 641 29.74 23.58 -2.97
N ILE A 642 29.62 24.08 -1.74
CA ILE A 642 30.77 24.45 -0.87
C ILE A 642 31.58 23.25 -0.34
N THR A 643 31.12 22.03 -0.58
CA THR A 643 31.80 20.79 -0.18
C THR A 643 31.85 19.83 -1.35
N LYS A 644 32.87 18.96 -1.43
CA LYS A 644 32.95 17.92 -2.46
C LYS A 644 31.66 17.09 -2.47
N PHE A 645 31.07 16.92 -3.64
CA PHE A 645 29.90 16.07 -3.83
C PHE A 645 30.32 14.59 -3.74
N ASP A 646 29.56 13.80 -2.98
CA ASP A 646 29.75 12.36 -2.84
C ASP A 646 28.62 11.62 -3.59
N PRO A 647 28.90 10.95 -4.72
CA PRO A 647 27.90 10.18 -5.43
C PRO A 647 27.52 8.87 -4.70
N GLY A 648 28.31 8.44 -3.69
CA GLY A 648 28.12 7.17 -3.00
C GLY A 648 26.79 7.03 -2.28
N SER A 649 26.12 8.12 -1.90
CA SER A 649 24.81 8.09 -1.25
C SER A 649 23.64 8.33 -2.20
N VAL A 650 23.87 8.40 -3.52
CA VAL A 650 22.85 8.77 -4.51
C VAL A 650 22.31 7.52 -5.17
N TYR A 651 20.99 7.35 -5.14
CA TYR A 651 20.38 6.12 -5.66
C TYR A 651 19.00 6.30 -6.31
N PHE A 652 18.44 7.52 -6.30
CA PHE A 652 17.13 7.80 -6.92
C PHE A 652 17.03 7.30 -8.36
N TYR A 653 18.10 7.40 -9.15
CA TYR A 653 18.11 7.04 -10.56
C TYR A 653 18.08 5.53 -10.75
N ALA A 654 18.67 4.75 -9.85
CA ALA A 654 18.58 3.29 -9.87
C ALA A 654 17.13 2.83 -9.65
N LEU A 655 16.44 3.42 -8.66
CA LEU A 655 15.01 3.17 -8.43
C LEU A 655 14.15 3.59 -9.62
N ALA A 656 14.42 4.76 -10.21
CA ALA A 656 13.73 5.20 -11.43
C ALA A 656 14.00 4.26 -12.61
N GLY A 657 15.22 3.75 -12.73
CA GLY A 657 15.60 2.76 -13.74
C GLY A 657 14.84 1.44 -13.58
N LEU A 658 14.64 0.98 -12.33
CA LEU A 658 13.86 -0.22 -12.04
C LEU A 658 12.39 -0.03 -12.45
N ALA A 659 11.79 1.11 -12.10
CA ALA A 659 10.40 1.41 -12.40
C ALA A 659 10.13 1.63 -13.90
N THR A 660 11.07 2.24 -14.63
CA THR A 660 10.88 2.62 -16.04
C THR A 660 11.55 1.69 -17.05
N GLY A 661 12.37 0.74 -16.59
CA GLY A 661 13.22 -0.07 -17.46
C GLY A 661 14.38 0.71 -18.11
N ASN A 662 14.73 1.90 -17.61
CA ASN A 662 15.80 2.72 -18.18
C ASN A 662 17.20 2.11 -17.91
N SER A 663 17.74 1.43 -18.92
CA SER A 663 19.04 0.75 -18.83
C SER A 663 20.24 1.68 -18.62
N GLU A 664 20.16 2.97 -18.97
CA GLU A 664 21.25 3.91 -18.69
C GLU A 664 21.38 4.15 -17.18
N TYR A 665 20.26 4.32 -16.48
CA TYR A 665 20.27 4.54 -15.03
C TYR A 665 20.77 3.31 -14.27
N LEU A 666 20.35 2.12 -14.69
CA LEU A 666 20.78 0.85 -14.09
C LEU A 666 22.31 0.65 -14.25
N ARG A 667 22.84 0.79 -15.47
CA ARG A 667 24.30 0.71 -15.72
C ARG A 667 25.08 1.81 -15.00
N GLY A 668 24.50 3.01 -14.90
CA GLY A 668 25.07 4.11 -14.14
C GLY A 668 25.29 3.73 -12.67
N PHE A 669 24.36 2.98 -12.07
CA PHE A 669 24.46 2.57 -10.67
C PHE A 669 25.55 1.51 -10.46
N GLU A 670 25.60 0.51 -11.35
CA GLU A 670 26.60 -0.56 -11.31
C GLU A 670 28.04 -0.04 -11.46
N SER A 671 28.23 1.02 -12.27
CA SER A 671 29.55 1.61 -12.53
C SER A 671 30.04 2.59 -11.46
N LEU A 672 29.17 3.10 -10.59
CA LEU A 672 29.49 4.20 -9.66
C LEU A 672 29.90 3.77 -8.24
N THR A 673 29.85 2.48 -7.84
CA THR A 673 30.02 2.13 -6.42
C THR A 673 30.87 0.88 -6.15
N GLY A 674 31.74 0.97 -5.13
CA GLY A 674 32.44 -0.14 -4.47
C GLY A 674 31.52 -0.98 -3.55
N THR A 675 32.10 -1.88 -2.75
CA THR A 675 31.40 -2.76 -1.80
C THR A 675 30.55 -1.95 -0.80
N PRO A 676 29.22 -2.10 -0.72
CA PRO A 676 28.41 -1.15 0.04
C PRO A 676 28.17 -1.60 1.47
N ASP A 677 28.65 -0.80 2.43
CA ASP A 677 28.21 -0.86 3.84
C ASP A 677 26.85 -0.19 4.08
N ASP A 678 26.27 0.46 3.06
CA ASP A 678 25.01 1.21 3.11
C ASP A 678 23.78 0.33 2.77
N PRO A 679 22.71 0.35 3.60
CA PRO A 679 21.48 -0.41 3.37
C PRO A 679 20.77 -0.15 2.03
N ALA A 680 20.76 1.10 1.57
CA ALA A 680 20.08 1.47 0.33
C ALA A 680 20.78 0.86 -0.88
N LEU A 681 22.12 0.97 -0.89
CA LEU A 681 22.93 0.41 -1.97
C LEU A 681 22.86 -1.11 -2.02
N LEU A 682 22.90 -1.78 -0.87
CA LEU A 682 22.77 -3.24 -0.82
C LEU A 682 21.37 -3.70 -1.28
N THR A 683 20.32 -3.00 -0.85
CA THR A 683 18.94 -3.23 -1.31
C THR A 683 18.84 -3.17 -2.83
N LEU A 684 19.40 -2.12 -3.44
CA LEU A 684 19.36 -1.93 -4.88
C LEU A 684 20.15 -2.99 -5.64
N ARG A 685 21.32 -3.39 -5.14
CA ARG A 685 22.08 -4.47 -5.77
C ARG A 685 21.28 -5.78 -5.78
N LEU A 686 20.58 -6.09 -4.70
CA LEU A 686 19.69 -7.25 -4.64
C LEU A 686 18.54 -7.12 -5.65
N LEU A 687 17.86 -5.97 -5.71
CA LEU A 687 16.78 -5.73 -6.68
C LEU A 687 17.27 -5.85 -8.14
N LEU A 688 18.44 -5.29 -8.46
CA LEU A 688 19.04 -5.39 -9.80
C LEU A 688 19.32 -6.83 -10.20
N THR A 689 19.77 -7.67 -9.25
CA THR A 689 19.98 -9.09 -9.54
C THR A 689 18.69 -9.83 -9.86
N CYS A 690 17.53 -9.41 -9.33
CA CYS A 690 16.22 -9.96 -9.70
C CYS A 690 15.84 -9.62 -11.15
N GLY A 691 16.19 -8.41 -11.61
CA GLY A 691 15.86 -7.90 -12.94
C GLY A 691 16.67 -8.53 -14.09
N ALA A 692 17.86 -9.07 -13.81
CA ALA A 692 18.73 -9.71 -14.81
C ALA A 692 18.18 -11.02 -15.41
N SER A 693 17.00 -11.48 -14.97
CA SER A 693 16.30 -12.66 -15.47
C SER A 693 15.15 -12.35 -16.44
N ARG A 694 14.96 -11.09 -16.87
CA ARG A 694 13.99 -10.79 -17.94
C ARG A 694 14.63 -11.11 -19.31
N PRO A 695 14.01 -11.99 -20.13
CA PRO A 695 14.50 -12.33 -21.46
C PRO A 695 14.51 -11.14 -22.42
#